data_AF-A0A9W8J233-F1
#
_entry.id   AF-A0A9W8J233-F1
#
_cell.length_a   1.000
_cell.length_b   1.000
_cell.length_c   1.000
_cell.angle_alpha   90.00
_cell.angle_beta   90.00
_cell.angle_gamma   90.00
#
_symmetry.space_group_name_H-M   'P 1'
#
loop_
_entity.id
_entity.type
_entity.pdbx_description
1 polymer ?
#
loop_
_entity_poly.entity_id
_entity_poly.type
_entity_poly.pdbx_seq_one_letter_code
_entity_poly.pdbx_strand_id
1 'polypeptide(L)'
;MTDTYPYTRADWEKDIREMQAKGIDAVALNIGSADWQRQRIADAYDVARAIGTNFKFFISFDFTEMSCDVNDIVSRTRVFSDHPNQFKINGKVFISSYAGDCLGNAGWASLKAQTNAYIMPFIWGLEGQFNSWNSLDSWYCWGCAYPQGNYDKTTDDDRYYMNQLGSKYATTVSGWMFTNLPYKTFYLRGDNWLINNRWEQLISMRNELNFVEMLTWNDYGESNYFGTIRGSQPSGTYWADGFPHTAWFDMSEYYIKAFKTGSYPAITKDVIYYWSKPHPAQATASVDGGRRPDGYSWSLDYLWVAVFATSPAQVILKSGGNSQSFNVNSGVSKLRVPSAAGKITVQMVRGGQMIIDRTPDDFTYVTNPVRYNYNAYVGAATASSGGPASTSTSTTTSSTSTTTTSTSTSTTATATTTSVAGSTWTYKGCYDDPTNNRVLYDGGSTSETSNTISKCLTTCVNQGFAFGGVEYGRECYCGTKIRDGAVLKSNGECSMPCAGNSAETCGNGNRLAVYSRPSTTGTPPAPTTTSVDGVTWTYRGCYPDNTNQRTLYDGGSTSESTNTISKCLSTCASRGYEFGGVEYGKECYCGSVIRSGVSAGSDSQCGMACSGNANEKCGDGNRIAIYSRPSSSSSSTTTTTTTSTTSTTTSSTATATVSVTGFAPRGCVAEGTTGSRRALTDASYSRGDMTPQVCNSLCSAYQFSGVEYGAECHCGNSVTNNGATGSTIASSNCASTCPGDSSQLCGGGWTMNLSQKTNTVWNGDGCYIDTADRMLRGYATSSSSMTTERCLGTCLERGFKYAATQNGVQCFCGNEVFKSGSLGSQTNAGECSMKCPELRCWLEE
;
A
#
# COMPACT_ATOMS: atom_id res chain seq x y z
N MET A 1 -23.01 -3.51 7.45
CA MET A 1 -24.38 -2.98 7.32
C MET A 1 -24.56 -1.51 7.71
N THR A 2 -23.49 -0.82 8.14
CA THR A 2 -23.51 0.61 8.51
C THR A 2 -24.12 1.51 7.43
N ASP A 3 -24.03 1.07 6.18
CA ASP A 3 -24.39 1.89 5.02
C ASP A 3 -25.90 1.90 4.73
N THR A 4 -26.67 0.97 5.30
CA THR A 4 -28.12 0.89 5.06
C THR A 4 -28.95 1.67 6.08
N TYR A 5 -28.34 2.42 7.01
CA TYR A 5 -29.10 3.23 7.99
C TYR A 5 -30.20 4.10 7.33
N PRO A 6 -29.92 4.88 6.26
CA PRO A 6 -30.92 5.72 5.61
C PRO A 6 -31.79 4.99 4.57
N TYR A 7 -31.60 3.68 4.34
CA TYR A 7 -32.35 2.98 3.29
C TYR A 7 -33.85 3.06 3.53
N THR A 8 -34.57 3.44 2.49
CA THR A 8 -36.02 3.30 2.41
C THR A 8 -36.38 1.93 1.85
N ARG A 9 -37.65 1.55 1.97
CA ARG A 9 -38.18 0.36 1.28
C ARG A 9 -38.02 0.43 -0.25
N ALA A 10 -38.06 1.64 -0.83
CA ALA A 10 -37.85 1.83 -2.26
C ALA A 10 -36.39 1.61 -2.68
N ASP A 11 -35.42 1.93 -1.80
CA ASP A 11 -34.01 1.64 -2.06
C ASP A 11 -33.76 0.13 -2.02
N TRP A 12 -34.32 -0.57 -1.03
CA TRP A 12 -34.32 -2.04 -1.00
C TRP A 12 -34.92 -2.65 -2.27
N GLU A 13 -36.07 -2.16 -2.74
CA GLU A 13 -36.69 -2.68 -3.96
C GLU A 13 -35.77 -2.54 -5.17
N LYS A 14 -35.15 -1.37 -5.35
CA LYS A 14 -34.21 -1.13 -6.47
C LYS A 14 -33.05 -2.10 -6.42
N ASP A 15 -32.41 -2.24 -5.26
CA ASP A 15 -31.24 -3.09 -5.10
C ASP A 15 -31.58 -4.57 -5.29
N ILE A 16 -32.71 -5.04 -4.76
CA ILE A 16 -33.20 -6.41 -4.98
C ILE A 16 -33.41 -6.69 -6.47
N ARG A 17 -34.06 -5.77 -7.18
CA ARG A 17 -34.31 -5.92 -8.63
C ARG A 17 -33.00 -5.92 -9.41
N GLU A 18 -32.06 -5.04 -9.07
CA GLU A 18 -30.76 -4.93 -9.73
C GLU A 18 -29.92 -6.21 -9.54
N MET A 19 -29.82 -6.71 -8.31
CA MET A 19 -29.10 -7.94 -7.99
C MET A 19 -29.72 -9.17 -8.66
N GLN A 20 -31.05 -9.30 -8.57
CA GLN A 20 -31.77 -10.41 -9.17
C GLN A 20 -31.62 -10.42 -10.71
N ALA A 21 -31.69 -9.25 -11.35
CA ALA A 21 -31.60 -9.15 -12.81
C ALA A 21 -30.25 -9.65 -13.36
N LYS A 22 -29.17 -9.53 -12.58
CA LYS A 22 -27.82 -9.99 -12.95
C LYS A 22 -27.47 -11.37 -12.40
N GLY A 23 -28.45 -12.08 -11.86
CA GLY A 23 -28.33 -13.47 -11.47
C GLY A 23 -27.66 -13.70 -10.12
N ILE A 24 -27.76 -12.76 -9.18
CA ILE A 24 -27.44 -13.04 -7.77
C ILE A 24 -28.56 -13.91 -7.16
N ASP A 25 -28.19 -14.96 -6.41
CA ASP A 25 -29.16 -15.89 -5.81
C ASP A 25 -29.67 -15.42 -4.45
N ALA A 26 -28.76 -14.89 -3.64
CA ALA A 26 -29.04 -14.46 -2.28
C ALA A 26 -28.10 -13.33 -1.83
N VAL A 27 -28.52 -12.61 -0.79
CA VAL A 27 -27.69 -11.58 -0.13
C VAL A 27 -27.42 -11.94 1.32
N ALA A 28 -26.14 -11.85 1.69
CA ALA A 28 -25.67 -11.86 3.07
C ALA A 28 -26.00 -10.53 3.75
N LEU A 29 -27.02 -10.52 4.60
CA LEU A 29 -27.41 -9.36 5.39
C LEU A 29 -26.55 -9.30 6.66
N ASN A 30 -25.42 -8.59 6.57
CA ASN A 30 -24.51 -8.36 7.70
C ASN A 30 -25.24 -7.72 8.90
N ILE A 31 -25.04 -8.16 10.13
CA ILE A 31 -25.72 -7.60 11.31
C ILE A 31 -24.77 -7.51 12.51
N GLY A 32 -24.85 -6.40 13.25
CA GLY A 32 -24.18 -6.20 14.54
C GLY A 32 -25.17 -5.97 15.68
N SER A 33 -24.72 -5.24 16.71
CA SER A 33 -25.48 -5.02 17.94
C SER A 33 -26.63 -4.02 17.82
N ALA A 34 -26.54 -3.06 16.89
CA ALA A 34 -27.43 -1.91 16.86
C ALA A 34 -28.88 -2.25 16.43
N ASP A 35 -29.86 -1.70 17.15
CA ASP A 35 -31.29 -2.02 16.99
C ASP A 35 -31.84 -1.69 15.60
N TRP A 36 -31.41 -0.58 15.02
CA TRP A 36 -31.85 -0.14 13.70
C TRP A 36 -31.47 -1.13 12.60
N GLN A 37 -30.40 -1.91 12.77
CA GLN A 37 -29.97 -2.91 11.78
C GLN A 37 -31.01 -4.02 11.65
N ARG A 38 -31.63 -4.43 12.77
CA ARG A 38 -32.73 -5.40 12.76
C ARG A 38 -33.92 -4.90 11.94
N GLN A 39 -34.25 -3.61 12.05
CA GLN A 39 -35.32 -3.00 11.26
C GLN A 39 -34.98 -2.97 9.77
N ARG A 40 -33.74 -2.62 9.40
CA ARG A 40 -33.32 -2.61 7.98
C ARG A 40 -33.33 -4.01 7.36
N ILE A 41 -32.96 -5.04 8.11
CA ILE A 41 -33.09 -6.44 7.68
C ILE A 41 -34.55 -6.82 7.47
N ALA A 42 -35.43 -6.47 8.41
CA ALA A 42 -36.86 -6.73 8.27
C ALA A 42 -37.44 -6.04 7.03
N ASP A 43 -37.05 -4.80 6.75
CA ASP A 43 -37.47 -4.08 5.54
C ASP A 43 -37.06 -4.82 4.25
N ALA A 44 -35.85 -5.39 4.18
CA ALA A 44 -35.41 -6.16 3.01
C ALA A 44 -36.30 -7.40 2.74
N TYR A 45 -36.60 -8.17 3.80
CA TYR A 45 -37.48 -9.33 3.71
C TYR A 45 -38.93 -8.95 3.34
N ASP A 46 -39.47 -7.92 3.99
CA ASP A 46 -40.82 -7.42 3.74
C ASP A 46 -40.99 -6.92 2.30
N VAL A 47 -40.01 -6.15 1.81
CA VAL A 47 -40.02 -5.65 0.43
C VAL A 47 -39.97 -6.79 -0.57
N ALA A 48 -39.09 -7.78 -0.37
CA ALA A 48 -38.99 -8.92 -1.27
C ALA A 48 -40.30 -9.73 -1.34
N ARG A 49 -40.98 -9.91 -0.20
CA ARG A 49 -42.31 -10.51 -0.15
C ARG A 49 -43.34 -9.65 -0.89
N ALA A 50 -43.33 -8.33 -0.64
CA ALA A 50 -44.30 -7.40 -1.23
C ALA A 50 -44.20 -7.34 -2.76
N ILE A 51 -42.98 -7.38 -3.32
CA ILE A 51 -42.79 -7.41 -4.78
C ILE A 51 -42.92 -8.81 -5.40
N GLY A 52 -43.18 -9.84 -4.58
CA GLY A 52 -43.39 -11.22 -5.03
C GLY A 52 -42.17 -11.87 -5.68
N THR A 53 -40.94 -11.47 -5.30
CA THR A 53 -39.73 -12.05 -5.87
C THR A 53 -39.33 -13.36 -5.18
N ASN A 54 -38.61 -14.22 -5.91
CA ASN A 54 -37.94 -15.40 -5.35
C ASN A 54 -36.52 -15.12 -4.83
N PHE A 55 -36.03 -13.88 -4.95
CA PHE A 55 -34.71 -13.47 -4.44
C PHE A 55 -34.57 -13.77 -2.95
N LYS A 56 -33.41 -14.28 -2.52
CA LYS A 56 -33.22 -14.79 -1.16
C LYS A 56 -32.31 -13.91 -0.31
N PHE A 57 -32.42 -14.04 1.00
CA PHE A 57 -31.52 -13.42 1.97
C PHE A 57 -31.14 -14.42 3.04
N PHE A 58 -30.03 -14.15 3.71
CA PHE A 58 -29.64 -14.82 4.95
C PHE A 58 -28.89 -13.85 5.84
N ILE A 59 -28.87 -14.12 7.14
CA ILE A 59 -28.15 -13.26 8.09
C ILE A 59 -26.67 -13.65 8.11
N SER A 60 -25.81 -12.63 8.02
CA SER A 60 -24.38 -12.76 8.29
C SER A 60 -24.06 -12.03 9.60
N PHE A 61 -23.76 -12.75 10.67
CA PHE A 61 -23.47 -12.13 11.97
C PHE A 61 -22.06 -11.54 12.01
N ASP A 62 -21.93 -10.31 12.46
CA ASP A 62 -20.63 -9.64 12.57
C ASP A 62 -20.15 -9.63 14.03
N PHE A 63 -19.41 -10.67 14.41
CA PHE A 63 -18.94 -10.83 15.79
C PHE A 63 -17.82 -9.86 16.18
N THR A 64 -17.39 -8.97 15.27
CA THR A 64 -16.54 -7.84 15.62
C THR A 64 -17.34 -6.65 16.18
N GLU A 65 -18.66 -6.63 15.94
CA GLU A 65 -19.58 -5.53 16.29
C GLU A 65 -20.73 -5.99 17.22
N MET A 66 -20.73 -7.26 17.64
CA MET A 66 -21.72 -7.81 18.59
C MET A 66 -21.14 -8.93 19.46
N SER A 67 -21.82 -9.23 20.58
CA SER A 67 -21.44 -10.30 21.49
C SER A 67 -21.81 -11.69 20.93
N CYS A 68 -21.09 -12.70 21.39
CA CYS A 68 -21.29 -14.10 21.00
C CYS A 68 -22.34 -14.80 21.87
N ASP A 69 -23.53 -14.20 21.98
CA ASP A 69 -24.67 -14.75 22.71
C ASP A 69 -25.51 -15.65 21.80
N VAL A 70 -25.43 -16.97 22.01
CA VAL A 70 -26.18 -17.97 21.25
C VAL A 70 -27.69 -17.69 21.28
N ASN A 71 -28.26 -17.24 22.40
CA ASN A 71 -29.70 -17.02 22.50
C ASN A 71 -30.15 -15.81 21.68
N ASP A 72 -29.37 -14.74 21.66
CA ASP A 72 -29.64 -13.57 20.80
C ASP A 72 -29.58 -13.95 19.31
N ILE A 73 -28.56 -14.71 18.92
CA ILE A 73 -28.39 -15.20 17.54
C ILE A 73 -29.61 -16.07 17.15
N VAL A 74 -29.98 -17.06 17.98
CA VAL A 74 -31.14 -17.93 17.75
C VAL A 74 -32.42 -17.10 17.61
N SER A 75 -32.63 -16.12 18.49
CA SER A 75 -33.79 -15.23 18.47
C SER A 75 -33.87 -14.48 17.14
N ARG A 76 -32.77 -13.87 16.69
CA ARG A 76 -32.70 -13.11 15.43
C ARG A 76 -32.91 -13.99 14.20
N THR A 77 -32.35 -15.19 14.19
CA THR A 77 -32.55 -16.16 13.10
C THR A 77 -34.01 -16.60 13.00
N ARG A 78 -34.68 -16.86 14.12
CA ARG A 78 -36.06 -17.38 14.14
C ARG A 78 -37.08 -16.42 13.52
N VAL A 79 -36.82 -15.10 13.57
CA VAL A 79 -37.71 -14.08 12.97
C VAL A 79 -37.98 -14.36 11.49
N PHE A 80 -36.96 -14.84 10.75
CA PHE A 80 -37.05 -15.02 9.29
C PHE A 80 -37.05 -16.48 8.86
N SER A 81 -36.97 -17.43 9.79
CA SER A 81 -36.80 -18.85 9.48
C SER A 81 -37.88 -19.40 8.54
N ASP A 82 -39.13 -18.94 8.67
CA ASP A 82 -40.25 -19.35 7.81
C ASP A 82 -40.61 -18.31 6.73
N HIS A 83 -39.81 -17.26 6.58
CA HIS A 83 -40.02 -16.25 5.55
C HIS A 83 -39.80 -16.85 4.14
N PRO A 84 -40.66 -16.59 3.14
CA PRO A 84 -40.52 -17.17 1.80
C PRO A 84 -39.20 -16.79 1.11
N ASN A 85 -38.66 -15.61 1.42
CA ASN A 85 -37.36 -15.13 0.93
C ASN A 85 -36.14 -15.54 1.78
N GLN A 86 -36.30 -16.37 2.81
CA GLN A 86 -35.15 -16.91 3.54
C GLN A 86 -34.41 -17.93 2.68
N PHE A 87 -33.09 -17.75 2.52
CA PHE A 87 -32.24 -18.72 1.86
C PHE A 87 -32.13 -19.97 2.74
N LYS A 88 -32.39 -21.13 2.13
CA LYS A 88 -32.36 -22.44 2.79
C LYS A 88 -31.62 -23.44 1.93
N ILE A 89 -30.87 -24.32 2.57
CA ILE A 89 -30.24 -25.49 1.94
C ILE A 89 -30.85 -26.74 2.55
N ASN A 90 -31.49 -27.58 1.74
CA ASN A 90 -32.12 -28.82 2.20
C ASN A 90 -33.08 -28.57 3.39
N GLY A 91 -33.85 -27.48 3.33
CA GLY A 91 -34.79 -27.06 4.38
C GLY A 91 -34.15 -26.36 5.60
N LYS A 92 -32.82 -26.31 5.70
CA LYS A 92 -32.08 -25.65 6.79
C LYS A 92 -31.88 -24.17 6.52
N VAL A 93 -32.08 -23.33 7.54
CA VAL A 93 -31.86 -21.87 7.44
C VAL A 93 -30.38 -21.60 7.24
N PHE A 94 -30.02 -20.83 6.21
CA PHE A 94 -28.61 -20.48 5.99
C PHE A 94 -28.17 -19.38 6.95
N ILE A 95 -27.01 -19.56 7.58
CA ILE A 95 -26.38 -18.57 8.46
C ILE A 95 -24.90 -18.49 8.09
N SER A 96 -24.40 -17.27 7.95
CA SER A 96 -22.97 -16.97 7.88
C SER A 96 -22.54 -16.03 9.01
N SER A 97 -21.25 -15.78 9.08
CA SER A 97 -20.71 -14.75 9.96
C SER A 97 -19.35 -14.26 9.48
N TYR A 98 -19.00 -13.06 9.91
CA TYR A 98 -17.63 -12.60 9.98
C TYR A 98 -17.14 -12.76 11.42
N ALA A 99 -16.03 -13.47 11.60
CA ALA A 99 -15.56 -14.01 12.89
C ALA A 99 -16.57 -15.00 13.53
N GLY A 100 -16.40 -15.27 14.83
CA GLY A 100 -17.26 -16.19 15.61
C GLY A 100 -16.52 -17.32 16.31
N ASP A 101 -15.20 -17.23 16.41
CA ASP A 101 -14.33 -18.10 17.20
C ASP A 101 -14.72 -18.14 18.68
N CYS A 102 -15.16 -17.01 19.23
CA CYS A 102 -15.70 -16.85 20.58
C CYS A 102 -16.83 -17.83 20.96
N LEU A 103 -17.61 -18.32 19.98
CA LEU A 103 -18.66 -19.32 20.23
C LEU A 103 -18.07 -20.72 20.47
N GLY A 104 -16.89 -20.98 19.90
CA GLY A 104 -16.30 -22.31 19.81
C GLY A 104 -17.21 -23.31 19.08
N ASN A 105 -16.71 -24.53 18.92
CA ASN A 105 -17.48 -25.62 18.31
C ASN A 105 -18.79 -25.91 19.07
N ALA A 106 -18.81 -25.75 20.40
CA ALA A 106 -19.99 -25.99 21.23
C ALA A 106 -21.10 -24.94 21.03
N GLY A 107 -20.75 -23.65 20.94
CA GLY A 107 -21.72 -22.59 20.68
C GLY A 107 -22.36 -22.71 19.30
N TRP A 108 -21.55 -22.98 18.28
CA TRP A 108 -22.05 -23.25 16.92
C TRP A 108 -22.92 -24.50 16.86
N ALA A 109 -22.56 -25.58 17.56
CA ALA A 109 -23.40 -26.78 17.64
C ALA A 109 -24.74 -26.48 18.34
N SER A 110 -24.74 -25.69 19.40
CA SER A 110 -25.96 -25.25 20.09
C SER A 110 -26.87 -24.40 19.19
N LEU A 111 -26.30 -23.43 18.47
CA LEU A 111 -27.03 -22.63 17.49
C LEU A 111 -27.69 -23.53 16.44
N LYS A 112 -26.93 -24.47 15.88
CA LYS A 112 -27.40 -25.42 14.87
C LYS A 112 -28.58 -26.25 15.37
N ALA A 113 -28.47 -26.80 16.58
CA ALA A 113 -29.51 -27.60 17.20
C ALA A 113 -30.81 -26.80 17.43
N GLN A 114 -30.69 -25.53 17.79
CA GLN A 114 -31.84 -24.67 18.12
C GLN A 114 -32.53 -24.03 16.91
N THR A 115 -31.84 -23.93 15.78
CA THR A 115 -32.34 -23.24 14.57
C THR A 115 -32.48 -24.15 13.35
N ASN A 116 -31.98 -25.38 13.41
CA ASN A 116 -31.83 -26.26 12.24
C ASN A 116 -31.10 -25.54 11.08
N ALA A 117 -30.00 -24.87 11.39
CA ALA A 117 -29.26 -24.06 10.42
C ALA A 117 -28.25 -24.85 9.59
N TYR A 118 -27.95 -24.34 8.40
CA TYR A 118 -26.74 -24.60 7.63
C TYR A 118 -25.75 -23.47 7.94
N ILE A 119 -24.59 -23.82 8.49
CA ILE A 119 -23.64 -22.84 9.04
C ILE A 119 -22.40 -22.74 8.14
N MET A 120 -22.16 -21.54 7.60
CA MET A 120 -21.00 -21.18 6.76
C MET A 120 -20.35 -19.88 7.27
N PRO A 121 -19.55 -19.94 8.35
CA PRO A 121 -18.92 -18.74 8.87
C PRO A 121 -17.58 -18.50 8.19
N PHE A 122 -17.04 -17.30 8.37
CA PHE A 122 -15.63 -17.03 8.25
C PHE A 122 -15.05 -16.83 9.65
N ILE A 123 -14.15 -17.72 10.04
CA ILE A 123 -13.46 -17.71 11.32
C ILE A 123 -11.95 -17.75 11.05
N TRP A 124 -11.21 -16.83 11.66
CA TRP A 124 -9.76 -16.73 11.51
C TRP A 124 -9.03 -17.90 12.17
N GLY A 125 -7.92 -18.32 11.57
CA GLY A 125 -6.99 -19.26 12.20
C GLY A 125 -7.49 -20.71 12.27
N LEU A 126 -8.51 -21.07 11.47
CA LEU A 126 -8.98 -22.46 11.37
C LEU A 126 -8.13 -23.33 10.44
N GLU A 127 -7.15 -22.74 9.77
CA GLU A 127 -6.17 -23.43 8.93
C GLU A 127 -5.52 -24.61 9.69
N GLY A 128 -5.58 -25.80 9.09
CA GLY A 128 -5.09 -27.05 9.67
C GLY A 128 -6.00 -27.65 10.75
N GLN A 129 -7.06 -26.94 11.16
CA GLN A 129 -7.93 -27.32 12.27
C GLN A 129 -9.39 -27.54 11.87
N PHE A 130 -9.77 -27.41 10.60
CA PHE A 130 -11.17 -27.54 10.17
C PHE A 130 -11.87 -28.84 10.64
N ASN A 131 -11.13 -29.95 10.77
CA ASN A 131 -11.66 -31.23 11.26
C ASN A 131 -12.07 -31.22 12.74
N SER A 132 -11.63 -30.24 13.54
CA SER A 132 -12.08 -30.07 14.92
C SER A 132 -13.37 -29.25 15.05
N TRP A 133 -13.83 -28.64 13.94
CA TRP A 133 -15.00 -27.77 13.85
C TRP A 133 -16.19 -28.47 13.16
N ASN A 134 -16.56 -29.64 13.68
CA ASN A 134 -17.60 -30.49 13.11
C ASN A 134 -19.01 -29.86 13.12
N SER A 135 -19.23 -28.81 13.91
CA SER A 135 -20.50 -28.06 13.89
C SER A 135 -20.73 -27.32 12.56
N LEU A 136 -19.66 -26.99 11.83
CA LEU A 136 -19.71 -26.19 10.61
C LEU A 136 -20.06 -27.07 9.39
N ASP A 137 -21.07 -26.64 8.62
CA ASP A 137 -21.44 -27.32 7.37
C ASP A 137 -20.51 -26.89 6.22
N SER A 138 -20.07 -25.64 6.24
CA SER A 138 -19.18 -25.04 5.26
C SER A 138 -18.34 -23.95 5.93
N TRP A 139 -17.33 -23.45 5.22
CA TRP A 139 -16.54 -22.29 5.61
C TRP A 139 -16.16 -21.53 4.35
N TYR A 140 -16.25 -20.20 4.41
CA TYR A 140 -15.89 -19.36 3.28
C TYR A 140 -14.62 -18.57 3.56
N CYS A 141 -13.75 -18.47 2.55
CA CYS A 141 -12.54 -17.66 2.65
C CYS A 141 -12.83 -16.21 2.28
N TRP A 142 -13.06 -15.34 3.26
CA TRP A 142 -13.34 -13.91 2.99
C TRP A 142 -12.20 -13.23 2.20
N GLY A 143 -10.95 -13.43 2.63
CA GLY A 143 -9.77 -12.81 2.01
C GLY A 143 -9.36 -13.37 0.64
N CYS A 144 -9.94 -14.49 0.20
CA CYS A 144 -9.56 -15.16 -1.05
C CYS A 144 -10.04 -14.41 -2.32
N ALA A 145 -10.68 -13.25 -2.19
CA ALA A 145 -10.94 -12.35 -3.32
C ALA A 145 -9.66 -11.63 -3.79
N TYR A 146 -8.68 -11.45 -2.90
CA TYR A 146 -7.51 -10.59 -3.12
C TYR A 146 -6.19 -11.35 -2.93
N PRO A 147 -5.11 -10.95 -3.61
CA PRO A 147 -3.78 -11.43 -3.23
C PRO A 147 -3.39 -10.86 -1.87
N GLN A 148 -2.80 -11.69 -1.01
CA GLN A 148 -2.36 -11.31 0.34
C GLN A 148 -0.94 -10.71 0.34
N GLY A 149 -0.57 -10.03 -0.75
CA GLY A 149 0.76 -9.46 -0.96
C GLY A 149 0.97 -8.91 -2.36
N ASN A 150 2.22 -8.55 -2.68
CA ASN A 150 2.60 -8.00 -3.97
C ASN A 150 2.81 -9.09 -5.04
N TYR A 151 1.75 -9.83 -5.34
CA TYR A 151 1.72 -10.85 -6.38
C TYR A 151 0.32 -10.91 -6.99
N ASP A 152 0.19 -11.54 -8.14
CA ASP A 152 -1.11 -11.69 -8.79
C ASP A 152 -1.91 -12.79 -8.09
N LYS A 153 -3.23 -12.60 -7.99
CA LYS A 153 -4.10 -13.61 -7.39
C LYS A 153 -4.08 -14.89 -8.23
N THR A 154 -3.86 -16.03 -7.59
CA THR A 154 -3.96 -17.38 -8.19
C THR A 154 -5.07 -18.18 -7.51
N THR A 155 -5.18 -19.47 -7.82
CA THR A 155 -6.07 -20.42 -7.14
C THR A 155 -5.40 -21.16 -5.98
N ASP A 156 -4.17 -20.81 -5.59
CA ASP A 156 -3.38 -21.65 -4.68
C ASP A 156 -3.94 -21.68 -3.26
N ASP A 157 -4.45 -20.56 -2.76
CA ASP A 157 -5.20 -20.47 -1.51
C ASP A 157 -6.50 -21.28 -1.60
N ASP A 158 -7.25 -21.17 -2.70
CA ASP A 158 -8.45 -22.00 -2.92
C ASP A 158 -8.11 -23.48 -2.83
N ARG A 159 -7.08 -23.94 -3.56
CA ARG A 159 -6.63 -25.33 -3.53
C ARG A 159 -6.17 -25.75 -2.14
N TYR A 160 -5.48 -24.88 -1.41
CA TYR A 160 -5.05 -25.12 -0.03
C TYR A 160 -6.25 -25.36 0.91
N TYR A 161 -7.29 -24.53 0.83
CA TYR A 161 -8.48 -24.69 1.66
C TYR A 161 -9.35 -25.87 1.19
N MET A 162 -9.49 -26.09 -0.11
CA MET A 162 -10.21 -27.22 -0.68
C MET A 162 -9.61 -28.57 -0.27
N ASN A 163 -8.29 -28.67 -0.17
CA ASN A 163 -7.63 -29.90 0.31
C ASN A 163 -7.99 -30.26 1.76
N GLN A 164 -8.45 -29.29 2.56
CA GLN A 164 -8.84 -29.49 3.95
C GLN A 164 -10.35 -29.63 4.13
N LEU A 165 -11.13 -28.89 3.35
CA LEU A 165 -12.58 -28.78 3.49
C LEU A 165 -13.36 -29.62 2.47
N GLY A 166 -12.74 -30.00 1.35
CA GLY A 166 -13.41 -30.61 0.21
C GLY A 166 -14.58 -29.75 -0.26
N SER A 167 -15.75 -30.38 -0.44
CA SER A 167 -16.99 -29.70 -0.84
C SER A 167 -17.53 -28.69 0.20
N LYS A 168 -16.95 -28.62 1.40
CA LYS A 168 -17.33 -27.62 2.40
C LYS A 168 -16.74 -26.24 2.13
N TYR A 169 -15.83 -26.13 1.15
CA TYR A 169 -15.18 -24.88 0.82
C TYR A 169 -16.09 -23.93 0.02
N ALA A 170 -16.09 -22.67 0.45
CA ALA A 170 -16.64 -21.54 -0.29
C ALA A 170 -15.57 -20.44 -0.39
N THR A 171 -15.69 -19.58 -1.39
CA THR A 171 -14.68 -18.55 -1.66
C THR A 171 -15.34 -17.27 -2.13
N THR A 172 -14.52 -16.24 -2.36
CA THR A 172 -14.99 -14.89 -2.65
C THR A 172 -14.41 -14.34 -3.95
N VAL A 173 -15.13 -13.36 -4.51
CA VAL A 173 -14.71 -12.54 -5.64
C VAL A 173 -15.00 -11.07 -5.35
N SER A 174 -14.06 -10.19 -5.72
CA SER A 174 -14.21 -8.75 -5.60
C SER A 174 -13.35 -8.03 -6.64
N GLY A 175 -13.62 -6.75 -6.86
CA GLY A 175 -12.83 -5.90 -7.75
C GLY A 175 -11.70 -5.15 -7.07
N TRP A 176 -11.93 -4.61 -5.88
CA TRP A 176 -11.00 -3.65 -5.27
C TRP A 176 -11.11 -3.65 -3.76
N MET A 177 -10.07 -3.15 -3.08
CA MET A 177 -10.05 -3.04 -1.63
C MET A 177 -9.13 -1.90 -1.23
N PHE A 178 -9.71 -0.87 -0.64
CA PHE A 178 -9.01 0.30 -0.15
C PHE A 178 -9.80 0.98 0.96
N THR A 179 -9.12 1.30 2.05
CA THR A 179 -9.66 2.11 3.15
C THR A 179 -8.60 3.07 3.65
N ASN A 180 -9.03 4.26 4.07
CA ASN A 180 -8.18 5.28 4.70
C ASN A 180 -8.84 5.84 5.97
N LEU A 181 -9.44 4.96 6.77
CA LEU A 181 -10.02 5.28 8.07
C LEU A 181 -8.90 5.44 9.12
N PRO A 182 -9.08 6.25 10.18
CA PRO A 182 -8.03 6.51 11.19
C PRO A 182 -7.44 5.26 11.86
N TYR A 183 -8.23 4.21 11.97
CA TYR A 183 -7.89 2.92 12.60
C TYR A 183 -7.68 1.78 11.58
N LYS A 184 -7.93 2.02 10.29
CA LYS A 184 -7.91 0.99 9.23
C LYS A 184 -7.51 1.63 7.89
N THR A 185 -6.22 1.54 7.56
CA THR A 185 -5.60 2.27 6.43
C THR A 185 -4.75 1.34 5.57
N PHE A 186 -5.34 0.71 4.55
CA PHE A 186 -4.62 -0.22 3.66
C PHE A 186 -5.23 -0.31 2.26
N TYR A 187 -4.44 -0.89 1.36
CA TYR A 187 -4.78 -1.27 0.00
C TYR A 187 -4.41 -2.74 -0.22
N LEU A 188 -5.33 -3.53 -0.78
CA LEU A 188 -4.99 -4.83 -1.38
C LEU A 188 -5.06 -4.70 -2.91
N ARG A 189 -4.19 -5.42 -3.62
CA ARG A 189 -4.12 -5.29 -5.09
C ARG A 189 -5.44 -5.68 -5.74
N GLY A 190 -6.14 -4.68 -6.29
CA GLY A 190 -7.27 -4.84 -7.22
C GLY A 190 -6.90 -4.62 -8.68
N ASP A 191 -5.65 -4.28 -8.95
CA ASP A 191 -5.12 -4.04 -10.29
C ASP A 191 -4.87 -5.35 -11.07
N ASN A 192 -4.26 -5.24 -12.26
CA ASN A 192 -3.99 -6.39 -13.13
C ASN A 192 -5.24 -7.23 -13.46
N TRP A 193 -6.37 -6.56 -13.72
CA TRP A 193 -7.65 -7.21 -14.02
C TRP A 193 -8.11 -8.23 -12.97
N LEU A 194 -7.88 -7.95 -11.67
CA LEU A 194 -8.24 -8.85 -10.57
C LEU A 194 -9.64 -9.45 -10.75
N ILE A 195 -10.67 -8.62 -10.93
CA ILE A 195 -12.06 -9.10 -11.03
C ILE A 195 -12.26 -10.08 -12.19
N ASN A 196 -11.67 -9.82 -13.37
CA ASN A 196 -11.79 -10.69 -14.52
C ASN A 196 -11.04 -11.99 -14.29
N ASN A 197 -9.78 -11.90 -13.85
CA ASN A 197 -8.92 -13.06 -13.59
C ASN A 197 -9.52 -13.94 -12.51
N ARG A 198 -10.05 -13.34 -11.43
CA ARG A 198 -10.65 -14.06 -10.33
C ARG A 198 -11.90 -14.80 -10.78
N TRP A 199 -12.76 -14.17 -11.57
CA TRP A 199 -13.90 -14.86 -12.15
C TRP A 199 -13.49 -16.04 -13.04
N GLU A 200 -12.54 -15.83 -13.96
CA GLU A 200 -12.03 -16.90 -14.85
C GLU A 200 -11.44 -18.08 -14.08
N GLN A 201 -10.69 -17.79 -13.01
CA GLN A 201 -10.16 -18.79 -12.09
C GLN A 201 -11.29 -19.59 -11.44
N LEU A 202 -12.28 -18.93 -10.85
CA LEU A 202 -13.41 -19.60 -10.20
C LEU A 202 -14.26 -20.42 -11.18
N ILE A 203 -14.43 -19.94 -12.42
CA ILE A 203 -15.10 -20.70 -13.49
C ILE A 203 -14.31 -21.97 -13.82
N SER A 204 -12.97 -21.93 -13.83
CA SER A 204 -12.14 -23.11 -14.11
C SER A 204 -12.26 -24.22 -13.06
N MET A 205 -12.63 -23.89 -11.82
CA MET A 205 -12.84 -24.83 -10.71
C MET A 205 -14.32 -24.96 -10.29
N ARG A 206 -15.26 -24.45 -11.10
CA ARG A 206 -16.68 -24.35 -10.75
C ARG A 206 -17.32 -25.66 -10.29
N ASN A 207 -16.85 -26.80 -10.78
CA ASN A 207 -17.43 -28.12 -10.46
C ASN A 207 -17.04 -28.59 -9.05
N GLU A 208 -16.11 -27.90 -8.41
CA GLU A 208 -15.60 -28.22 -7.09
C GLU A 208 -16.05 -27.17 -6.04
N LEU A 209 -16.73 -26.09 -6.47
CA LEU A 209 -17.19 -24.99 -5.63
C LEU A 209 -18.71 -25.03 -5.46
N ASN A 210 -19.15 -24.91 -4.21
CA ASN A 210 -20.58 -24.83 -3.89
C ASN A 210 -21.09 -23.40 -3.82
N PHE A 211 -20.29 -22.48 -3.27
CA PHE A 211 -20.64 -21.07 -3.12
C PHE A 211 -19.49 -20.16 -3.51
N VAL A 212 -19.84 -19.08 -4.20
CA VAL A 212 -18.97 -17.93 -4.44
C VAL A 212 -19.72 -16.70 -3.95
N GLU A 213 -19.12 -15.97 -3.02
CA GLU A 213 -19.69 -14.73 -2.50
C GLU A 213 -19.01 -13.51 -3.12
N MET A 214 -19.81 -12.56 -3.62
CA MET A 214 -19.31 -11.29 -4.13
C MET A 214 -19.15 -10.30 -2.98
N LEU A 215 -17.91 -9.87 -2.73
CA LEU A 215 -17.60 -8.88 -1.70
C LEU A 215 -17.46 -7.50 -2.35
N THR A 216 -18.33 -6.54 -2.08
CA THR A 216 -19.64 -6.60 -1.39
C THR A 216 -20.67 -5.79 -2.17
N TRP A 217 -21.93 -5.77 -1.73
CA TRP A 217 -22.92 -4.90 -2.36
C TRP A 217 -22.65 -3.41 -2.08
N ASN A 218 -22.37 -3.03 -0.84
CA ASN A 218 -22.43 -1.64 -0.41
C ASN A 218 -21.43 -1.24 0.70
N ASP A 219 -20.33 -1.98 0.89
CA ASP A 219 -19.26 -1.56 1.80
C ASP A 219 -18.39 -0.47 1.14
N TYR A 220 -18.88 0.76 1.23
CA TYR A 220 -18.24 1.95 0.66
C TYR A 220 -16.94 2.30 1.40
N GLY A 221 -16.88 2.04 2.71
CA GLY A 221 -15.72 2.28 3.57
C GLY A 221 -14.47 1.54 3.10
N GLU A 222 -14.64 0.34 2.56
CA GLU A 222 -13.53 -0.52 2.14
C GLU A 222 -13.35 -0.59 0.61
N SER A 223 -14.12 0.20 -0.13
CA SER A 223 -14.00 0.29 -1.59
C SER A 223 -14.24 -1.03 -2.34
N ASN A 224 -14.88 -2.02 -1.71
CA ASN A 224 -15.13 -3.32 -2.33
C ASN A 224 -16.56 -3.44 -2.90
N TYR A 225 -17.36 -2.38 -2.85
CA TYR A 225 -18.76 -2.37 -3.28
C TYR A 225 -18.96 -2.56 -4.79
N PHE A 226 -20.11 -3.14 -5.14
CA PHE A 226 -20.62 -3.32 -6.52
C PHE A 226 -21.86 -2.50 -6.81
N GLY A 227 -22.69 -2.27 -5.80
CA GLY A 227 -23.98 -1.61 -5.89
C GLY A 227 -23.84 -0.11 -6.09
N THR A 228 -24.95 0.51 -6.48
CA THR A 228 -25.00 1.97 -6.54
C THR A 228 -24.89 2.58 -5.13
N ILE A 229 -24.23 3.73 -5.02
CA ILE A 229 -24.12 4.46 -3.75
C ILE A 229 -25.50 5.07 -3.40
N ARG A 230 -26.23 4.42 -2.48
CA ARG A 230 -27.55 4.89 -1.95
C ARG A 230 -27.55 5.11 -0.44
N GLY A 231 -26.55 4.55 0.23
CA GLY A 231 -26.45 4.49 1.66
C GLY A 231 -25.75 5.67 2.29
N SER A 232 -25.71 5.66 3.61
CA SER A 232 -24.70 6.42 4.33
C SER A 232 -23.34 5.78 4.07
N GLN A 233 -22.28 6.57 4.07
CA GLN A 233 -20.91 6.05 4.11
C GLN A 233 -20.38 6.24 5.53
N PRO A 234 -19.40 5.45 6.00
CA PRO A 234 -18.76 5.71 7.27
C PRO A 234 -18.19 7.13 7.30
N SER A 235 -18.27 7.80 8.45
CA SER A 235 -17.77 9.17 8.57
C SER A 235 -16.30 9.27 8.16
N GLY A 236 -15.99 10.17 7.23
CA GLY A 236 -14.63 10.36 6.70
C GLY A 236 -14.29 9.58 5.43
N THR A 237 -15.23 8.83 4.85
CA THR A 237 -15.06 8.03 3.62
C THR A 237 -15.13 8.89 2.35
N TYR A 238 -14.25 9.88 2.18
CA TYR A 238 -14.26 10.74 0.98
C TYR A 238 -13.87 10.00 -0.31
N TRP A 239 -13.30 8.80 -0.22
CA TRP A 239 -12.74 8.08 -1.36
C TRP A 239 -13.78 7.32 -2.20
N ALA A 240 -14.99 7.15 -1.70
CA ALA A 240 -16.10 6.57 -2.46
C ALA A 240 -16.92 7.64 -3.21
N ASP A 241 -16.83 8.91 -2.81
CA ASP A 241 -17.54 10.02 -3.46
C ASP A 241 -17.05 10.25 -4.90
N GLY A 242 -17.91 9.97 -5.88
CA GLY A 242 -17.57 10.08 -7.30
C GLY A 242 -16.79 8.89 -7.87
N PHE A 243 -16.73 7.76 -7.17
CA PHE A 243 -16.04 6.54 -7.59
C PHE A 243 -17.02 5.39 -7.82
N PRO A 244 -17.86 5.43 -8.87
CA PRO A 244 -18.84 4.37 -9.10
C PRO A 244 -18.16 3.03 -9.45
N HIS A 245 -18.72 1.93 -8.97
CA HIS A 245 -18.27 0.56 -9.27
C HIS A 245 -19.31 -0.29 -10.03
N THR A 246 -20.47 0.29 -10.37
CA THR A 246 -21.59 -0.43 -11.02
C THR A 246 -21.20 -1.08 -12.35
N ALA A 247 -20.24 -0.50 -13.07
CA ALA A 247 -19.69 -1.07 -14.30
C ALA A 247 -18.97 -2.42 -14.07
N TRP A 248 -18.35 -2.65 -12.90
CA TRP A 248 -17.83 -3.97 -12.54
C TRP A 248 -18.95 -4.97 -12.26
N PHE A 249 -20.08 -4.51 -11.72
CA PHE A 249 -21.24 -5.37 -11.52
C PHE A 249 -21.91 -5.75 -12.84
N ASP A 250 -22.09 -4.79 -13.75
CA ASP A 250 -22.54 -5.01 -15.13
C ASP A 250 -21.66 -6.05 -15.84
N MET A 251 -20.34 -5.86 -15.78
CA MET A 251 -19.38 -6.78 -16.37
C MET A 251 -19.45 -8.19 -15.75
N SER A 252 -19.69 -8.27 -14.43
CA SER A 252 -19.75 -9.54 -13.70
C SER A 252 -20.93 -10.43 -14.14
N GLU A 253 -21.99 -9.88 -14.72
CA GLU A 253 -23.12 -10.67 -15.24
C GLU A 253 -22.67 -11.75 -16.23
N TYR A 254 -21.73 -11.43 -17.12
CA TYR A 254 -21.13 -12.36 -18.07
C TYR A 254 -20.46 -13.55 -17.37
N TYR A 255 -19.69 -13.26 -16.32
CA TYR A 255 -18.95 -14.27 -15.57
C TYR A 255 -19.84 -15.07 -14.61
N ILE A 256 -20.85 -14.44 -14.00
CA ILE A 256 -21.87 -15.12 -13.18
C ILE A 256 -22.60 -16.17 -14.03
N LYS A 257 -23.03 -15.79 -15.25
CA LYS A 257 -23.65 -16.75 -16.19
C LYS A 257 -22.69 -17.88 -16.55
N ALA A 258 -21.42 -17.57 -16.82
CA ALA A 258 -20.41 -18.58 -17.13
C ALA A 258 -20.14 -19.53 -15.96
N PHE A 259 -20.06 -19.01 -14.73
CA PHE A 259 -19.89 -19.82 -13.53
C PHE A 259 -21.09 -20.74 -13.29
N LYS A 260 -22.31 -20.25 -13.49
CA LYS A 260 -23.53 -21.05 -13.29
C LYS A 260 -23.73 -22.12 -14.36
N THR A 261 -23.42 -21.80 -15.62
CA THR A 261 -23.71 -22.69 -16.75
C THR A 261 -22.52 -23.55 -17.19
N GLY A 262 -21.30 -23.17 -16.80
CA GLY A 262 -20.05 -23.78 -17.27
C GLY A 262 -19.65 -23.36 -18.68
N SER A 263 -20.29 -22.34 -19.26
CA SER A 263 -19.97 -21.85 -20.60
C SER A 263 -20.14 -20.33 -20.67
N TYR A 264 -19.17 -19.66 -21.27
CA TYR A 264 -19.24 -18.22 -21.48
C TYR A 264 -20.39 -17.87 -22.43
N PRO A 265 -21.30 -16.94 -22.06
CA PRO A 265 -22.38 -16.53 -22.95
C PRO A 265 -21.82 -15.74 -24.15
N ALA A 266 -22.55 -15.74 -25.27
CA ALA A 266 -22.14 -14.94 -26.42
C ALA A 266 -22.16 -13.44 -26.09
N ILE A 267 -21.14 -12.71 -26.55
CA ILE A 267 -21.10 -11.24 -26.46
C ILE A 267 -21.98 -10.69 -27.57
N THR A 268 -23.10 -10.08 -27.21
CA THR A 268 -24.10 -9.54 -28.15
C THR A 268 -24.02 -8.02 -28.31
N LYS A 269 -23.17 -7.35 -27.53
CA LYS A 269 -23.01 -5.90 -27.55
C LYS A 269 -21.55 -5.50 -27.32
N ASP A 270 -21.09 -4.50 -28.07
CA ASP A 270 -19.76 -3.94 -27.87
C ASP A 270 -19.74 -3.02 -26.65
N VAL A 271 -18.93 -3.37 -25.66
CA VAL A 271 -18.77 -2.61 -24.41
C VAL A 271 -17.29 -2.52 -24.05
N ILE A 272 -16.84 -1.34 -23.66
CA ILE A 272 -15.54 -1.13 -23.02
C ILE A 272 -15.79 -0.81 -21.55
N TYR A 273 -15.38 -1.70 -20.66
CA TYR A 273 -15.29 -1.44 -19.23
C TYR A 273 -13.88 -0.94 -18.91
N TYR A 274 -13.76 0.13 -18.13
CA TYR A 274 -12.47 0.75 -17.85
C TYR A 274 -12.41 1.27 -16.42
N TRP A 275 -11.22 1.22 -15.83
CA TRP A 275 -11.00 1.76 -14.49
C TRP A 275 -9.59 2.26 -14.27
N SER A 276 -9.47 3.25 -13.40
CA SER A 276 -8.19 3.79 -12.94
C SER A 276 -8.37 4.38 -11.56
N LYS A 277 -7.33 4.25 -10.74
CA LYS A 277 -7.16 5.09 -9.56
C LYS A 277 -6.86 6.54 -9.99
N PRO A 278 -7.13 7.55 -9.15
CA PRO A 278 -7.08 8.96 -9.56
C PRO A 278 -5.68 9.58 -9.56
N HIS A 279 -4.66 8.90 -9.02
CA HIS A 279 -3.30 9.41 -8.96
C HIS A 279 -2.24 8.29 -8.93
N PRO A 280 -0.95 8.59 -9.21
CA PRO A 280 0.14 7.62 -9.10
C PRO A 280 0.27 7.01 -7.71
N ALA A 281 0.74 5.76 -7.63
CA ALA A 281 0.86 5.05 -6.36
C ALA A 281 1.90 5.74 -5.46
N GLN A 282 2.91 6.33 -6.07
CA GLN A 282 3.95 7.08 -5.38
C GLN A 282 3.61 8.58 -5.21
N ALA A 283 2.41 9.02 -5.59
CA ALA A 283 2.02 10.42 -5.44
C ALA A 283 2.06 10.85 -3.97
N THR A 284 2.25 12.15 -3.72
CA THR A 284 2.20 12.73 -2.37
C THR A 284 0.93 13.55 -2.25
N ALA A 285 0.08 13.18 -1.29
CA ALA A 285 -1.11 13.95 -0.97
C ALA A 285 -0.76 15.19 -0.14
N SER A 286 -1.38 16.34 -0.46
CA SER A 286 -1.05 17.60 0.21
C SER A 286 -1.59 17.71 1.64
N VAL A 287 -2.66 16.99 2.01
CA VAL A 287 -3.29 17.15 3.34
C VAL A 287 -3.30 15.91 4.23
N ASP A 288 -2.85 14.74 3.73
CA ASP A 288 -2.88 13.48 4.50
C ASP A 288 -1.58 13.20 5.29
N GLY A 289 -0.74 14.24 5.49
CA GLY A 289 0.42 14.16 6.39
C GLY A 289 1.48 13.12 6.00
N GLY A 290 1.48 12.67 4.75
CA GLY A 290 2.46 11.71 4.21
C GLY A 290 2.21 10.23 4.53
N ARG A 291 1.29 9.90 5.46
CA ARG A 291 0.97 8.49 5.77
C ARG A 291 0.14 7.87 4.64
N ARG A 292 0.78 7.04 3.83
CA ARG A 292 0.11 6.26 2.78
C ARG A 292 -0.53 4.99 3.37
N PRO A 293 -1.56 4.44 2.71
CA PRO A 293 -2.14 3.15 3.08
C PRO A 293 -1.13 2.02 3.00
N ASP A 294 -1.17 1.06 3.92
CA ASP A 294 -0.35 -0.15 3.80
C ASP A 294 -0.63 -0.84 2.45
N GLY A 295 0.40 -1.39 1.81
CA GLY A 295 0.26 -2.01 0.49
C GLY A 295 0.21 -1.03 -0.71
N TYR A 296 0.20 0.30 -0.50
CA TYR A 296 0.13 1.28 -1.58
C TYR A 296 1.17 1.07 -2.70
N SER A 297 2.38 0.62 -2.32
CA SER A 297 3.51 0.43 -3.24
C SER A 297 3.33 -0.75 -4.18
N TRP A 298 2.33 -1.61 -3.93
CA TRP A 298 1.96 -2.72 -4.80
C TRP A 298 1.04 -2.28 -5.94
N SER A 299 0.44 -1.10 -5.81
CA SER A 299 -0.51 -0.57 -6.78
C SER A 299 0.20 -0.14 -8.07
N LEU A 300 -0.34 -0.59 -9.20
CA LEU A 300 0.18 -0.27 -10.53
C LEU A 300 -0.55 0.94 -11.16
N ASP A 301 0.20 1.78 -11.88
CA ASP A 301 -0.26 3.06 -12.44
C ASP A 301 -0.73 2.92 -13.91
N TYR A 302 -1.87 2.26 -14.12
CA TYR A 302 -2.46 2.05 -15.44
C TYR A 302 -3.95 2.38 -15.50
N LEU A 303 -4.39 2.80 -16.69
CA LEU A 303 -5.78 2.69 -17.12
C LEU A 303 -5.99 1.24 -17.54
N TRP A 304 -6.82 0.53 -16.78
CA TRP A 304 -7.17 -0.86 -17.02
C TRP A 304 -8.46 -0.95 -17.80
N VAL A 305 -8.52 -1.87 -18.76
CA VAL A 305 -9.65 -2.00 -19.68
C VAL A 305 -9.98 -3.46 -19.96
N ALA A 306 -11.27 -3.80 -19.90
CA ALA A 306 -11.82 -5.04 -20.41
C ALA A 306 -12.78 -4.72 -21.57
N VAL A 307 -12.43 -5.18 -22.77
CA VAL A 307 -13.20 -4.96 -23.99
C VAL A 307 -14.02 -6.20 -24.29
N PHE A 308 -15.33 -6.03 -24.43
CA PHE A 308 -16.26 -7.03 -24.87
C PHE A 308 -16.62 -6.69 -26.31
N ALA A 309 -16.06 -7.44 -27.27
CA ALA A 309 -16.23 -7.17 -28.69
C ALA A 309 -17.08 -8.26 -29.37
N THR A 310 -18.06 -7.84 -30.15
CA THR A 310 -18.93 -8.74 -30.96
C THR A 310 -18.20 -9.28 -32.19
N SER A 311 -17.26 -8.52 -32.74
CA SER A 311 -16.41 -8.87 -33.89
C SER A 311 -15.08 -8.12 -33.80
N PRO A 312 -14.08 -8.47 -34.63
CA PRO A 312 -12.80 -7.75 -34.65
C PRO A 312 -12.98 -6.22 -34.77
N ALA A 313 -12.17 -5.48 -34.02
CA ALA A 313 -12.20 -4.03 -33.96
C ALA A 313 -10.82 -3.47 -33.55
N GLN A 314 -10.62 -2.18 -33.76
CA GLN A 314 -9.50 -1.45 -33.18
C GLN A 314 -9.99 -0.68 -31.96
N VAL A 315 -9.25 -0.75 -30.86
CA VAL A 315 -9.52 -0.03 -29.61
C VAL A 315 -8.40 0.96 -29.35
N ILE A 316 -8.75 2.20 -29.04
CA ILE A 316 -7.80 3.27 -28.75
C ILE A 316 -8.00 3.70 -27.30
N LEU A 317 -6.94 3.59 -26.51
CA LEU A 317 -6.93 4.00 -25.11
C LEU A 317 -6.09 5.27 -24.98
N LYS A 318 -6.59 6.22 -24.20
CA LYS A 318 -5.89 7.45 -23.84
C LYS A 318 -5.96 7.69 -22.35
N SER A 319 -4.84 8.10 -21.75
CA SER A 319 -4.78 8.62 -20.39
C SER A 319 -3.81 9.79 -20.39
N GLY A 320 -4.32 11.01 -20.25
CA GLY A 320 -3.50 12.21 -20.34
C GLY A 320 -2.75 12.28 -21.67
N GLY A 321 -1.42 12.42 -21.60
CA GLY A 321 -0.54 12.41 -22.78
C GLY A 321 -0.28 11.02 -23.38
N ASN A 322 -0.65 9.93 -22.71
CA ASN A 322 -0.42 8.58 -23.21
C ASN A 322 -1.57 8.15 -24.13
N SER A 323 -1.23 7.54 -25.28
CA SER A 323 -2.20 6.95 -26.19
C SER A 323 -1.65 5.68 -26.82
N GLN A 324 -2.49 4.64 -26.92
CA GLN A 324 -2.14 3.39 -27.57
C GLN A 324 -3.33 2.78 -28.30
N SER A 325 -3.08 2.20 -29.47
CA SER A 325 -4.08 1.49 -30.28
C SER A 325 -3.84 -0.02 -30.24
N PHE A 326 -4.91 -0.79 -30.19
CA PHE A 326 -4.91 -2.25 -30.07
C PHE A 326 -5.88 -2.84 -31.08
N ASN A 327 -5.50 -3.93 -31.73
CA ASN A 327 -6.44 -4.74 -32.49
C ASN A 327 -6.98 -5.84 -31.56
N VAL A 328 -8.30 -5.95 -31.48
CA VAL A 328 -8.99 -6.98 -30.67
C VAL A 328 -9.81 -7.88 -31.56
N ASN A 329 -9.90 -9.15 -31.19
CA ASN A 329 -10.82 -10.12 -31.80
C ASN A 329 -12.20 -10.04 -31.14
N SER A 330 -13.18 -10.77 -31.69
CA SER A 330 -14.43 -11.05 -30.96
C SER A 330 -14.12 -11.75 -29.64
N GLY A 331 -14.86 -11.43 -28.58
CA GLY A 331 -14.65 -11.98 -27.24
C GLY A 331 -14.21 -10.90 -26.25
N VAL A 332 -13.64 -11.36 -25.13
CA VAL A 332 -13.11 -10.49 -24.08
C VAL A 332 -11.62 -10.25 -24.32
N SER A 333 -11.18 -8.99 -24.34
CA SER A 333 -9.77 -8.60 -24.40
C SER A 333 -9.41 -7.72 -23.22
N LYS A 334 -8.26 -7.98 -22.59
CA LYS A 334 -7.72 -7.22 -21.45
C LYS A 334 -6.62 -6.29 -21.94
N LEU A 335 -6.85 -4.98 -21.87
CA LEU A 335 -5.96 -3.94 -22.40
C LEU A 335 -5.59 -2.92 -21.32
N ARG A 336 -4.42 -2.31 -21.44
CA ARG A 336 -3.96 -1.26 -20.52
C ARG A 336 -3.08 -0.26 -21.22
N VAL A 337 -3.05 0.97 -20.71
CA VAL A 337 -2.09 2.00 -21.08
C VAL A 337 -1.59 2.67 -19.79
N PRO A 338 -0.30 3.06 -19.68
CA PRO A 338 0.18 3.74 -18.48
C PRO A 338 -0.66 4.99 -18.20
N SER A 339 -1.01 5.22 -16.93
CA SER A 339 -1.77 6.40 -16.55
C SER A 339 -0.90 7.65 -16.62
N ALA A 340 -1.42 8.74 -17.17
CA ALA A 340 -0.79 10.05 -17.14
C ALA A 340 -1.80 11.16 -16.83
N ALA A 341 -1.27 12.29 -16.37
CA ALA A 341 -2.06 13.43 -15.92
C ALA A 341 -3.04 13.90 -17.01
N GLY A 342 -4.32 14.03 -16.64
CA GLY A 342 -5.38 14.47 -17.55
C GLY A 342 -6.56 13.50 -17.61
N LYS A 343 -7.38 13.68 -18.66
CA LYS A 343 -8.57 12.86 -18.89
C LYS A 343 -8.21 11.47 -19.41
N ILE A 344 -9.12 10.52 -19.17
CA ILE A 344 -9.09 9.21 -19.82
C ILE A 344 -10.08 9.21 -20.98
N THR A 345 -9.73 8.56 -22.09
CA THR A 345 -10.64 8.36 -23.23
C THR A 345 -10.53 6.92 -23.70
N VAL A 346 -11.68 6.27 -23.91
CA VAL A 346 -11.76 4.94 -24.52
C VAL A 346 -12.54 5.04 -25.83
N GLN A 347 -11.98 4.48 -26.90
CA GLN A 347 -12.59 4.53 -28.23
C GLN A 347 -12.56 3.14 -28.88
N MET A 348 -13.56 2.84 -29.70
CA MET A 348 -13.60 1.65 -30.54
C MET A 348 -13.93 2.06 -31.97
N VAL A 349 -13.13 1.56 -32.91
CA VAL A 349 -13.27 1.76 -34.35
C VAL A 349 -13.49 0.41 -35.02
N ARG A 350 -14.52 0.32 -35.87
CA ARG A 350 -14.79 -0.86 -36.69
C ARG A 350 -15.16 -0.43 -38.10
N GLY A 351 -14.50 -1.01 -39.10
CA GLY A 351 -14.72 -0.65 -40.50
C GLY A 351 -14.48 0.83 -40.80
N GLY A 352 -13.54 1.47 -40.09
CA GLY A 352 -13.25 2.90 -40.21
C GLY A 352 -14.25 3.84 -39.51
N GLN A 353 -15.32 3.31 -38.91
CA GLN A 353 -16.28 4.10 -38.13
C GLN A 353 -15.99 4.01 -36.63
N MET A 354 -16.02 5.17 -35.97
CA MET A 354 -15.95 5.25 -34.51
C MET A 354 -17.31 4.87 -33.93
N ILE A 355 -17.37 3.72 -33.26
CA ILE A 355 -18.61 3.16 -32.69
C ILE A 355 -18.70 3.34 -31.17
N ILE A 356 -17.56 3.60 -30.51
CA ILE A 356 -17.48 4.04 -29.11
C ILE A 356 -16.51 5.22 -29.07
N ASP A 357 -16.91 6.31 -28.43
CA ASP A 357 -16.05 7.44 -28.07
C ASP A 357 -16.49 7.99 -26.72
N ARG A 358 -15.74 7.69 -25.65
CA ARG A 358 -16.10 8.13 -24.30
C ARG A 358 -14.92 8.74 -23.57
N THR A 359 -15.12 9.98 -23.15
CA THR A 359 -14.29 10.69 -22.16
C THR A 359 -15.17 11.02 -20.95
N PRO A 360 -14.87 10.52 -19.74
CA PRO A 360 -15.62 10.88 -18.55
C PRO A 360 -15.32 12.31 -18.09
N ASP A 361 -16.37 13.08 -17.84
CA ASP A 361 -16.25 14.48 -17.39
C ASP A 361 -15.93 14.57 -15.89
N ASP A 362 -16.32 13.56 -15.14
CA ASP A 362 -16.25 13.42 -13.68
C ASP A 362 -14.95 12.78 -13.15
N PHE A 363 -14.08 12.29 -14.03
CA PHE A 363 -12.78 11.72 -13.65
C PHE A 363 -11.61 12.46 -14.29
N THR A 364 -10.54 12.67 -13.51
CA THR A 364 -9.26 13.21 -14.00
C THR A 364 -8.13 12.54 -13.22
N TYR A 365 -7.12 12.05 -13.93
CA TYR A 365 -5.91 11.54 -13.29
C TYR A 365 -4.99 12.71 -12.93
N VAL A 366 -4.62 12.82 -11.65
CA VAL A 366 -3.80 13.93 -11.12
C VAL A 366 -2.50 13.39 -10.51
N THR A 367 -1.40 14.11 -10.67
CA THR A 367 -0.10 13.70 -10.10
C THR A 367 0.12 14.20 -8.68
N ASN A 368 -0.60 15.26 -8.29
CA ASN A 368 -0.52 15.89 -6.97
C ASN A 368 -1.91 15.90 -6.33
N PRO A 369 -2.36 14.76 -5.78
CA PRO A 369 -3.69 14.67 -5.17
C PRO A 369 -3.76 15.51 -3.90
N VAL A 370 -4.96 15.98 -3.55
CA VAL A 370 -5.17 16.65 -2.24
C VAL A 370 -5.11 15.60 -1.12
N ARG A 371 -5.80 14.48 -1.32
CA ARG A 371 -5.89 13.34 -0.40
C ARG A 371 -5.54 12.03 -1.10
N TYR A 372 -5.03 11.05 -0.37
CA TYR A 372 -4.79 9.71 -0.86
C TYR A 372 -6.11 9.01 -1.14
N ASN A 373 -6.37 8.71 -2.40
CA ASN A 373 -7.48 7.89 -2.81
C ASN A 373 -6.94 6.77 -3.72
N TYR A 374 -6.86 5.56 -3.17
CA TYR A 374 -6.50 4.37 -3.94
C TYR A 374 -7.73 3.61 -4.41
N ASN A 375 -8.94 4.11 -4.22
CA ASN A 375 -10.14 3.55 -4.84
C ASN A 375 -10.06 3.70 -6.37
N ALA A 376 -10.80 2.86 -7.09
CA ALA A 376 -10.85 2.87 -8.54
C ALA A 376 -12.11 3.59 -9.03
N TYR A 377 -11.94 4.55 -9.94
CA TYR A 377 -13.08 5.00 -10.72
C TYR A 377 -13.36 3.93 -11.77
N VAL A 378 -14.61 3.46 -11.89
CA VAL A 378 -14.99 2.42 -12.85
C VAL A 378 -16.10 2.94 -13.76
N GLY A 379 -15.87 2.86 -15.07
CA GLY A 379 -16.83 3.26 -16.08
C GLY A 379 -17.07 2.19 -17.14
N ALA A 380 -18.12 2.39 -17.91
CA ALA A 380 -18.44 1.59 -19.08
C ALA A 380 -18.84 2.50 -20.25
N ALA A 381 -18.45 2.13 -21.45
CA ALA A 381 -18.85 2.78 -22.69
C ALA A 381 -19.39 1.72 -23.64
N THR A 382 -20.57 1.95 -24.20
CA THR A 382 -21.26 0.97 -25.03
C THR A 382 -21.47 1.53 -26.43
N ALA A 383 -21.34 0.68 -27.45
CA ALA A 383 -21.54 1.13 -28.83
C ALA A 383 -22.95 1.70 -29.03
N SER A 384 -23.01 2.89 -29.62
CA SER A 384 -24.25 3.51 -30.08
C SER A 384 -24.80 2.73 -31.26
N SER A 385 -26.06 2.31 -31.18
CA SER A 385 -26.76 1.70 -32.30
C SER A 385 -27.11 2.76 -33.36
N GLY A 386 -26.20 3.04 -34.30
CA GLY A 386 -26.46 3.90 -35.46
C GLY A 386 -25.22 4.64 -35.96
N GLY A 387 -25.00 4.64 -37.29
CA GLY A 387 -23.91 5.34 -37.98
C GLY A 387 -23.91 6.87 -37.81
N PRO A 388 -22.92 7.58 -38.40
CA PRO A 388 -22.48 8.89 -37.93
C PRO A 388 -23.52 9.98 -38.19
N ALA A 389 -24.03 10.60 -37.13
CA ALA A 389 -24.72 11.88 -37.22
C ALA A 389 -23.70 13.02 -37.18
N SER A 390 -23.18 13.37 -38.35
CA SER A 390 -22.67 14.72 -38.60
C SER A 390 -23.82 15.69 -38.35
N THR A 391 -23.70 16.59 -37.36
CA THR A 391 -24.63 17.74 -37.31
C THR A 391 -23.88 19.01 -36.98
N SER A 392 -23.60 19.73 -38.07
CA SER A 392 -23.34 21.15 -38.14
C SER A 392 -24.48 21.97 -37.52
N THR A 393 -24.07 23.04 -36.86
CA THR A 393 -24.87 24.16 -36.36
C THR A 393 -25.83 24.70 -37.42
N SER A 394 -27.12 24.81 -37.11
CA SER A 394 -28.01 25.84 -37.69
C SER A 394 -29.15 26.18 -36.75
N THR A 395 -29.15 27.44 -36.32
CA THR A 395 -30.19 28.18 -35.60
C THR A 395 -31.44 28.39 -36.47
N THR A 396 -32.64 28.17 -35.92
CA THR A 396 -33.81 29.06 -36.14
C THR A 396 -34.84 28.92 -35.02
N THR A 397 -35.68 29.94 -34.92
CA THR A 397 -36.19 30.61 -33.71
C THR A 397 -37.67 30.33 -33.42
N SER A 398 -38.10 30.78 -32.22
CA SER A 398 -39.46 31.22 -31.81
C SER A 398 -40.24 30.23 -30.93
N SER A 399 -40.87 30.60 -29.81
CA SER A 399 -41.12 31.91 -29.20
C SER A 399 -41.78 31.76 -27.81
N THR A 400 -41.27 32.56 -26.86
CA THR A 400 -41.99 33.37 -25.85
C THR A 400 -42.82 32.72 -24.73
N SER A 401 -42.39 32.93 -23.47
CA SER A 401 -43.04 33.92 -22.57
C SER A 401 -42.17 34.21 -21.33
N THR A 402 -41.58 35.39 -21.30
CA THR A 402 -40.85 36.02 -20.20
C THR A 402 -41.76 36.97 -19.42
N THR A 403 -41.61 36.99 -18.10
CA THR A 403 -41.99 38.13 -17.26
C THR A 403 -40.73 38.63 -16.54
N THR A 404 -40.55 39.95 -16.65
CA THR A 404 -39.49 40.85 -16.17
C THR A 404 -39.24 40.76 -14.65
N THR A 405 -38.09 41.16 -14.07
CA THR A 405 -37.58 42.54 -14.04
C THR A 405 -36.19 42.64 -13.37
N SER A 406 -35.39 43.61 -13.87
CA SER A 406 -34.32 44.43 -13.26
C SER A 406 -32.99 43.83 -12.80
N THR A 407 -31.99 44.12 -13.62
CA THR A 407 -30.56 44.25 -13.29
C THR A 407 -30.31 45.46 -12.38
N SER A 408 -29.50 45.27 -11.32
CA SER A 408 -28.81 46.37 -10.64
C SER A 408 -27.31 46.04 -10.53
N THR A 409 -26.51 46.95 -11.06
CA THR A 409 -25.06 47.04 -11.04
C THR A 409 -24.52 47.05 -9.60
N SER A 410 -23.51 46.23 -9.27
CA SER A 410 -22.78 46.35 -7.99
C SER A 410 -21.31 46.70 -8.20
N THR A 411 -20.97 47.88 -7.71
CA THR A 411 -19.65 48.46 -7.50
C THR A 411 -18.83 47.68 -6.45
N THR A 412 -17.52 47.63 -6.67
CA THR A 412 -16.49 47.05 -5.79
C THR A 412 -16.46 47.72 -4.41
N ALA A 413 -16.61 46.95 -3.33
CA ALA A 413 -16.53 47.43 -1.95
C ALA A 413 -15.19 47.06 -1.28
N THR A 414 -14.59 48.04 -0.61
CA THR A 414 -13.32 47.95 0.15
C THR A 414 -13.51 47.17 1.47
N ALA A 415 -12.52 46.34 1.84
CA ALA A 415 -12.55 45.51 3.05
C ALA A 415 -12.54 46.32 4.37
N THR A 416 -13.44 45.99 5.29
CA THR A 416 -13.55 46.62 6.62
C THR A 416 -12.51 46.05 7.59
N THR A 417 -11.74 46.91 8.25
CA THR A 417 -10.73 46.56 9.26
C THR A 417 -11.12 47.10 10.65
N THR A 418 -10.86 46.34 11.72
CA THR A 418 -11.15 46.75 13.11
C THR A 418 -9.92 46.49 13.98
N SER A 419 -9.52 47.48 14.77
CA SER A 419 -8.40 47.39 15.72
C SER A 419 -8.89 46.98 17.10
N VAL A 420 -8.36 45.87 17.62
CA VAL A 420 -8.79 45.28 18.89
C VAL A 420 -7.57 44.77 19.65
N ALA A 421 -7.44 45.14 20.94
CA ALA A 421 -6.36 44.70 21.83
C ALA A 421 -4.94 44.80 21.23
N GLY A 422 -4.64 45.94 20.59
CA GLY A 422 -3.32 46.21 19.99
C GLY A 422 -3.03 45.45 18.68
N SER A 423 -3.98 44.66 18.17
CA SER A 423 -3.87 43.95 16.89
C SER A 423 -4.88 44.48 15.86
N THR A 424 -4.46 44.63 14.61
CA THR A 424 -5.35 44.96 13.50
C THR A 424 -5.96 43.69 12.92
N TRP A 425 -7.28 43.57 13.00
CA TRP A 425 -8.05 42.46 12.46
C TRP A 425 -8.72 42.85 11.15
N THR A 426 -8.61 41.97 10.15
CA THR A 426 -9.19 42.15 8.81
C THR A 426 -10.36 41.19 8.63
N TYR A 427 -11.51 41.69 8.19
CA TYR A 427 -12.65 40.85 7.83
C TYR A 427 -12.34 39.98 6.61
N LYS A 428 -12.59 38.69 6.71
CA LYS A 428 -12.30 37.67 5.69
C LYS A 428 -13.54 37.14 4.99
N GLY A 429 -14.72 37.55 5.43
CA GLY A 429 -15.99 37.21 4.78
C GLY A 429 -16.92 36.37 5.65
N CYS A 430 -18.11 36.12 5.11
CA CYS A 430 -19.13 35.29 5.71
C CYS A 430 -18.97 33.85 5.20
N TYR A 431 -18.90 32.86 6.08
CA TYR A 431 -18.69 31.46 5.71
C TYR A 431 -19.85 30.57 6.16
N ASP A 432 -20.13 29.51 5.40
CA ASP A 432 -21.01 28.42 5.82
C ASP A 432 -20.38 27.69 7.01
N ASP A 433 -21.07 27.65 8.15
CA ASP A 433 -20.53 27.13 9.42
C ASP A 433 -21.45 26.09 10.08
N PRO A 434 -21.71 24.94 9.43
CA PRO A 434 -22.57 23.93 10.01
C PRO A 434 -21.92 23.30 11.26
N THR A 435 -22.74 22.88 12.22
CA THR A 435 -22.30 22.37 13.53
C THR A 435 -21.36 21.16 13.47
N ASN A 436 -21.38 20.39 12.38
CA ASN A 436 -20.51 19.23 12.14
C ASN A 436 -19.23 19.56 11.33
N ASN A 437 -19.08 20.79 10.84
CA ASN A 437 -17.94 21.20 10.00
C ASN A 437 -17.58 22.68 10.22
N ARG A 438 -17.27 23.02 11.48
CA ARG A 438 -16.98 24.40 11.88
C ARG A 438 -15.78 24.99 11.15
N VAL A 439 -15.92 26.20 10.62
CA VAL A 439 -14.94 26.95 9.84
C VAL A 439 -13.67 27.24 10.64
N LEU A 440 -13.82 27.54 11.94
CA LEU A 440 -12.72 27.61 12.92
C LEU A 440 -12.89 26.44 13.90
N TYR A 441 -11.89 25.56 14.00
CA TYR A 441 -12.05 24.24 14.65
C TYR A 441 -10.90 23.80 15.54
N ASP A 442 -9.82 24.56 15.56
CA ASP A 442 -8.57 24.28 16.26
C ASP A 442 -8.30 25.30 17.39
N GLY A 443 -9.33 26.03 17.81
CA GLY A 443 -9.29 26.95 18.95
C GLY A 443 -10.53 26.91 19.83
N GLY A 444 -10.59 27.83 20.80
CA GLY A 444 -11.68 27.90 21.78
C GLY A 444 -12.97 28.52 21.23
N SER A 445 -14.10 28.23 21.87
CA SER A 445 -15.40 28.87 21.58
C SER A 445 -16.10 29.35 22.86
N THR A 446 -16.81 30.47 22.79
CA THR A 446 -17.64 30.99 23.89
C THR A 446 -19.00 31.45 23.36
N SER A 447 -20.00 31.58 24.25
CA SER A 447 -21.32 32.11 23.90
C SER A 447 -21.82 33.00 25.03
N GLU A 448 -21.97 34.29 24.78
CA GLU A 448 -22.34 35.30 25.79
C GLU A 448 -23.38 36.28 25.25
N THR A 449 -24.37 36.64 26.08
CA THR A 449 -25.38 37.67 25.73
C THR A 449 -24.81 39.07 25.57
N SER A 450 -23.56 39.29 26.00
CA SER A 450 -22.83 40.55 25.84
C SER A 450 -21.79 40.51 24.72
N ASN A 451 -21.82 39.50 23.84
CA ASN A 451 -20.83 39.35 22.77
C ASN A 451 -20.90 40.49 21.75
N THR A 452 -19.74 41.01 21.37
CA THR A 452 -19.52 41.97 20.28
C THR A 452 -18.37 41.47 19.41
N ILE A 453 -18.20 42.02 18.20
CA ILE A 453 -17.06 41.64 17.34
C ILE A 453 -15.75 41.87 18.12
N SER A 454 -15.59 43.04 18.74
CA SER A 454 -14.40 43.39 19.51
C SER A 454 -14.13 42.46 20.70
N LYS A 455 -15.17 42.06 21.44
CA LYS A 455 -15.03 41.16 22.59
C LYS A 455 -14.60 39.75 22.16
N CYS A 456 -15.15 39.25 21.06
CA CYS A 456 -14.73 37.98 20.49
C CYS A 456 -13.26 38.00 20.04
N LEU A 457 -12.86 39.02 19.27
CA LEU A 457 -11.49 39.13 18.77
C LEU A 457 -10.46 39.36 19.89
N THR A 458 -10.82 40.06 20.96
CA THR A 458 -10.00 40.19 22.18
C THR A 458 -9.77 38.83 22.85
N THR A 459 -10.82 38.02 22.92
CA THR A 459 -10.74 36.66 23.48
C THR A 459 -9.77 35.81 22.65
N CYS A 460 -9.89 35.83 21.32
CA CYS A 460 -9.04 35.03 20.44
C CYS A 460 -7.57 35.46 20.45
N VAL A 461 -7.27 36.76 20.50
CA VAL A 461 -5.86 37.21 20.59
C VAL A 461 -5.23 36.84 21.94
N ASN A 462 -5.96 36.96 23.05
CA ASN A 462 -5.45 36.61 24.38
C ASN A 462 -5.16 35.10 24.51
N GLN A 463 -5.86 34.27 23.73
CA GLN A 463 -5.63 32.83 23.64
C GLN A 463 -4.60 32.44 22.56
N GLY A 464 -3.95 33.41 21.90
CA GLY A 464 -2.90 33.16 20.92
C GLY A 464 -3.38 32.83 19.51
N PHE A 465 -4.67 32.94 19.22
CA PHE A 465 -5.24 32.58 17.91
C PHE A 465 -5.12 33.73 16.89
N ALA A 466 -4.90 33.36 15.63
CA ALA A 466 -4.75 34.29 14.50
C ALA A 466 -6.07 34.55 13.76
N PHE A 467 -7.11 33.73 14.02
CA PHE A 467 -8.45 33.85 13.47
C PHE A 467 -9.49 33.92 14.60
N GLY A 468 -10.54 34.70 14.37
CA GLY A 468 -11.69 34.82 15.25
C GLY A 468 -12.95 35.01 14.42
N GLY A 469 -14.07 34.43 14.85
CA GLY A 469 -15.32 34.46 14.13
C GLY A 469 -16.51 34.59 15.06
N VAL A 470 -17.52 35.33 14.63
CA VAL A 470 -18.77 35.53 15.38
C VAL A 470 -19.95 34.90 14.65
N GLU A 471 -20.77 34.17 15.39
CA GLU A 471 -21.95 33.45 14.88
C GLU A 471 -23.17 33.71 15.77
N TYR A 472 -24.36 33.62 15.16
CA TYR A 472 -25.64 33.60 15.87
C TYR A 472 -25.85 34.75 16.89
N GLY A 473 -25.24 35.91 16.65
CA GLY A 473 -25.32 37.10 17.49
C GLY A 473 -24.51 37.04 18.80
N ARG A 474 -24.36 35.86 19.42
CA ARG A 474 -23.80 35.70 20.77
C ARG A 474 -22.55 34.81 20.84
N GLU A 475 -22.24 34.08 19.78
CA GLU A 475 -21.21 33.04 19.78
C GLU A 475 -19.90 33.58 19.21
N CYS A 476 -18.79 33.11 19.78
CA CYS A 476 -17.43 33.46 19.39
C CYS A 476 -16.62 32.18 19.20
N TYR A 477 -15.86 32.12 18.12
CA TYR A 477 -15.02 30.99 17.74
C TYR A 477 -13.61 31.49 17.40
N CYS A 478 -12.58 30.83 17.93
CA CYS A 478 -11.18 31.14 17.67
C CYS A 478 -10.52 30.01 16.90
N GLY A 479 -9.49 30.32 16.11
CA GLY A 479 -8.74 29.31 15.37
C GLY A 479 -7.37 29.78 14.90
N THR A 480 -6.52 28.83 14.53
CA THR A 480 -5.20 29.13 13.94
C THR A 480 -5.28 29.29 12.43
N LYS A 481 -6.34 28.77 11.80
CA LYS A 481 -6.63 28.89 10.37
C LYS A 481 -8.13 28.76 10.06
N ILE A 482 -8.51 29.19 8.85
CA ILE A 482 -9.80 28.85 8.24
C ILE A 482 -9.72 27.43 7.71
N ARG A 483 -10.74 26.60 7.96
CA ARG A 483 -10.84 25.23 7.46
C ARG A 483 -10.74 25.18 5.92
N ASP A 484 -9.90 24.28 5.42
CA ASP A 484 -9.77 24.05 3.98
C ASP A 484 -11.11 23.54 3.41
N GLY A 485 -11.62 24.24 2.40
CA GLY A 485 -12.95 23.99 1.82
C GLY A 485 -14.11 24.73 2.52
N ALA A 486 -13.84 25.64 3.47
CA ALA A 486 -14.87 26.54 3.99
C ALA A 486 -15.51 27.34 2.84
N VAL A 487 -16.83 27.30 2.75
CA VAL A 487 -17.58 27.91 1.65
C VAL A 487 -17.86 29.37 1.97
N LEU A 488 -17.24 30.29 1.22
CA LEU A 488 -17.52 31.71 1.31
C LEU A 488 -18.93 32.01 0.76
N LYS A 489 -19.71 32.77 1.52
CA LYS A 489 -21.07 33.21 1.22
C LYS A 489 -21.12 34.71 1.00
N SER A 490 -22.28 35.19 0.55
CA SER A 490 -22.50 36.63 0.44
C SER A 490 -22.40 37.28 1.81
N ASN A 491 -21.75 38.44 1.90
CA ASN A 491 -21.60 39.15 3.18
C ASN A 491 -22.96 39.49 3.83
N GLY A 492 -24.03 39.67 3.03
CA GLY A 492 -25.38 39.90 3.53
C GLY A 492 -25.99 38.69 4.26
N GLU A 493 -25.44 37.49 4.08
CA GLU A 493 -25.83 36.29 4.83
C GLU A 493 -25.29 36.28 6.26
N CYS A 494 -24.40 37.20 6.64
CA CYS A 494 -23.93 37.41 8.02
C CYS A 494 -24.48 38.74 8.55
N SER A 495 -25.79 38.81 8.74
CA SER A 495 -26.54 40.04 9.03
C SER A 495 -27.23 40.07 10.40
N MET A 496 -27.09 39.03 11.22
CA MET A 496 -27.67 38.99 12.57
C MET A 496 -27.00 40.03 13.47
N PRO A 497 -27.75 40.88 14.20
CA PRO A 497 -27.16 41.83 15.14
C PRO A 497 -26.38 41.12 16.27
N CYS A 498 -25.25 41.69 16.70
CA CYS A 498 -24.52 41.19 17.85
C CYS A 498 -25.33 41.40 19.15
N ALA A 499 -25.33 40.41 20.05
CA ALA A 499 -26.11 40.44 21.28
C ALA A 499 -25.68 41.57 22.23
N GLY A 500 -24.40 41.90 22.28
CA GLY A 500 -23.84 42.99 23.07
C GLY A 500 -23.81 44.36 22.36
N ASN A 501 -24.09 44.42 21.06
CA ASN A 501 -24.16 45.66 20.29
C ASN A 501 -25.00 45.49 19.01
N SER A 502 -26.25 45.95 19.03
CA SER A 502 -27.17 45.80 17.89
C SER A 502 -26.79 46.60 16.63
N ALA A 503 -25.80 47.49 16.71
CA ALA A 503 -25.27 48.21 15.55
C ALA A 503 -24.18 47.41 14.79
N GLU A 504 -23.69 46.31 15.34
CA GLU A 504 -22.73 45.39 14.72
C GLU A 504 -23.44 44.12 14.21
N THR A 505 -22.85 43.45 13.21
CA THR A 505 -23.36 42.18 12.66
C THR A 505 -22.45 41.00 13.05
N CYS A 506 -23.04 39.96 13.64
CA CYS A 506 -22.36 38.78 14.20
C CYS A 506 -22.89 37.47 13.59
N GLY A 507 -22.70 37.31 12.29
CA GLY A 507 -23.05 36.08 11.58
C GLY A 507 -24.55 35.88 11.37
N ASN A 508 -25.00 34.62 11.34
CA ASN A 508 -26.39 34.14 11.32
C ASN A 508 -26.36 32.64 11.70
N GLY A 509 -27.50 31.93 11.73
CA GLY A 509 -27.49 30.47 11.94
C GLY A 509 -26.74 29.73 10.83
N ASN A 510 -25.71 28.95 11.20
CA ASN A 510 -24.76 28.29 10.29
C ASN A 510 -23.96 29.27 9.41
N ARG A 511 -23.72 30.50 9.89
CA ARG A 511 -23.03 31.56 9.14
C ARG A 511 -22.05 32.30 10.03
N LEU A 512 -20.76 32.01 9.85
CA LEU A 512 -19.68 32.60 10.64
C LEU A 512 -19.06 33.81 9.92
N ALA A 513 -19.09 34.97 10.57
CA ALA A 513 -18.37 36.15 10.10
C ALA A 513 -16.93 36.08 10.62
N VAL A 514 -15.95 35.87 9.72
CA VAL A 514 -14.56 35.55 10.09
C VAL A 514 -13.63 36.75 9.94
N TYR A 515 -12.71 36.91 10.89
CA TYR A 515 -11.65 37.90 10.92
C TYR A 515 -10.30 37.23 11.14
N SER A 516 -9.23 37.84 10.62
CA SER A 516 -7.86 37.37 10.87
C SER A 516 -6.92 38.50 11.26
N ARG A 517 -5.84 38.17 11.96
CA ARG A 517 -4.69 39.06 12.22
C ARG A 517 -3.37 38.40 11.75
N PRO A 518 -2.32 39.19 11.45
CA PRO A 518 -0.96 38.66 11.33
C PRO A 518 -0.52 38.00 12.64
N SER A 519 -0.03 36.76 12.58
CA SER A 519 0.39 35.99 13.76
C SER A 519 1.64 36.60 14.42
N THR A 520 1.57 36.90 15.72
CA THR A 520 2.70 37.36 16.53
C THR A 520 3.00 36.37 17.66
N THR A 521 3.97 35.49 17.38
CA THR A 521 4.89 34.76 18.29
C THR A 521 4.39 33.72 19.31
N GLY A 522 5.10 32.59 19.31
CA GLY A 522 5.15 31.57 20.36
C GLY A 522 6.21 30.48 20.07
N THR A 523 7.48 30.86 19.96
CA THR A 523 8.64 29.95 19.79
C THR A 523 9.20 29.51 21.15
N PRO A 524 9.57 28.23 21.34
CA PRO A 524 10.75 27.86 22.13
C PRO A 524 11.94 27.39 21.24
N PRO A 525 13.18 27.45 21.75
CA PRO A 525 14.37 27.85 20.99
C PRO A 525 14.96 26.79 20.04
N ALA A 526 15.84 27.30 19.18
CA ALA A 526 16.63 26.64 18.14
C ALA A 526 17.48 25.44 18.64
N PRO A 527 18.03 24.61 17.72
CA PRO A 527 18.60 23.30 18.02
C PRO A 527 19.91 23.43 18.81
N THR A 528 19.98 22.80 19.99
CA THR A 528 21.14 22.94 20.88
C THR A 528 21.97 21.66 20.90
N THR A 529 23.24 21.77 20.52
CA THR A 529 24.24 20.79 20.91
C THR A 529 24.51 20.89 22.40
N THR A 530 24.47 19.79 23.15
CA THR A 530 24.76 19.75 24.59
C THR A 530 26.06 19.00 24.83
N SER A 531 27.03 19.64 25.49
CA SER A 531 28.30 18.99 25.85
C SER A 531 28.18 18.34 27.22
N VAL A 532 28.40 17.02 27.26
CA VAL A 532 28.39 16.21 28.49
C VAL A 532 29.71 15.43 28.54
N ASP A 533 30.46 15.57 29.63
CA ASP A 533 31.75 14.89 29.85
C ASP A 533 32.75 15.01 28.69
N GLY A 534 32.84 16.20 28.10
CA GLY A 534 33.73 16.48 26.96
C GLY A 534 33.23 15.99 25.61
N VAL A 535 32.04 15.37 25.53
CA VAL A 535 31.42 14.88 24.31
C VAL A 535 30.28 15.80 23.90
N THR A 536 30.32 16.32 22.66
CA THR A 536 29.25 17.14 22.10
C THR A 536 28.14 16.25 21.51
N TRP A 537 26.94 16.36 22.08
CA TRP A 537 25.74 15.67 21.61
C TRP A 537 24.85 16.62 20.83
N THR A 538 24.32 16.16 19.69
CA THR A 538 23.44 16.93 18.80
C THR A 538 22.03 16.38 18.87
N TYR A 539 21.03 17.23 19.13
CA TYR A 539 19.62 16.84 19.07
C TYR A 539 19.21 16.46 17.65
N ARG A 540 18.50 15.33 17.51
CA ARG A 540 18.08 14.74 16.23
C ARG A 540 16.58 14.77 15.99
N GLY A 541 15.80 15.24 16.95
CA GLY A 541 14.34 15.37 16.86
C GLY A 541 13.57 14.47 17.82
N CYS A 542 12.26 14.66 17.83
CA CYS A 542 11.30 13.93 18.65
C CYS A 542 10.76 12.72 17.87
N TYR A 543 11.18 11.50 18.20
CA TYR A 543 10.82 10.29 17.47
C TYR A 543 9.64 9.57 18.14
N PRO A 544 8.78 8.88 17.39
CA PRO A 544 7.86 7.92 17.99
C PRO A 544 8.68 6.82 18.68
N ASP A 545 8.28 6.40 19.87
CA ASP A 545 8.83 5.22 20.55
C ASP A 545 7.69 4.33 21.05
N ASN A 546 7.91 3.02 21.04
CA ASN A 546 6.89 2.06 21.44
C ASN A 546 7.50 0.83 22.13
N THR A 547 6.74 0.24 23.05
CA THR A 547 7.20 -0.86 23.93
C THR A 547 7.52 -2.16 23.20
N ASN A 548 6.92 -2.43 22.03
CA ASN A 548 7.11 -3.66 21.25
C ASN A 548 8.25 -3.54 20.22
N GLN A 549 8.64 -2.32 19.86
CA GLN A 549 9.55 -1.97 18.79
C GLN A 549 10.28 -0.66 19.13
N ARG A 550 11.15 -0.72 20.14
CA ARG A 550 11.89 0.46 20.61
C ARG A 550 12.72 1.10 19.50
N THR A 551 12.71 2.42 19.47
CA THR A 551 13.40 3.24 18.47
C THR A 551 14.92 3.19 18.65
N LEU A 552 15.38 3.15 19.90
CA LEU A 552 16.73 2.71 20.28
C LEU A 552 16.59 1.34 20.97
N TYR A 553 16.87 0.26 20.25
CA TYR A 553 16.60 -1.11 20.72
C TYR A 553 17.85 -1.90 21.10
N ASP A 554 19.03 -1.37 20.79
CA ASP A 554 20.30 -2.09 20.80
C ASP A 554 21.26 -1.67 21.93
N GLY A 555 20.90 -0.68 22.76
CA GLY A 555 21.79 -0.18 23.82
C GLY A 555 21.28 -0.14 25.26
N GLY A 556 20.09 -0.71 25.51
CA GLY A 556 19.50 -0.84 26.84
C GLY A 556 18.92 0.47 27.42
N SER A 557 18.21 0.37 28.54
CA SER A 557 17.49 1.50 29.16
C SER A 557 17.64 1.56 30.69
N THR A 558 17.41 2.74 31.25
CA THR A 558 17.29 3.00 32.70
C THR A 558 16.09 3.91 32.98
N SER A 559 15.56 3.87 34.20
CA SER A 559 14.46 4.72 34.65
C SER A 559 14.76 5.24 36.05
N GLU A 560 14.83 6.56 36.21
CA GLU A 560 15.22 7.19 37.47
C GLU A 560 14.38 8.43 37.76
N SER A 561 13.99 8.62 39.02
CA SER A 561 13.22 9.80 39.45
C SER A 561 14.00 11.11 39.33
N THR A 562 15.32 11.06 39.12
CA THR A 562 16.21 12.23 38.97
C THR A 562 16.79 12.36 37.57
N ASN A 563 16.13 11.82 36.53
CA ASN A 563 16.64 11.85 35.16
C ASN A 563 16.70 13.28 34.59
N THR A 564 17.79 13.59 33.90
CA THR A 564 17.99 14.83 33.12
C THR A 564 18.54 14.44 31.75
N ILE A 565 18.47 15.35 30.77
CA ILE A 565 19.07 15.11 29.44
C ILE A 565 20.56 14.78 29.61
N SER A 566 21.30 15.58 30.39
CA SER A 566 22.73 15.38 30.60
C SER A 566 23.07 14.03 31.26
N LYS A 567 22.29 13.60 32.25
CA LYS A 567 22.51 12.33 32.96
C LYS A 567 22.31 11.13 32.04
N CYS A 568 21.28 11.18 31.18
CA CYS A 568 21.04 10.14 30.19
C CYS A 568 22.18 10.06 29.16
N LEU A 569 22.61 11.20 28.62
CA LEU A 569 23.68 11.23 27.61
C LEU A 569 25.05 10.82 28.16
N SER A 570 25.38 11.17 29.41
CA SER A 570 26.59 10.68 30.10
C SER A 570 26.56 9.16 30.25
N THR A 571 25.40 8.61 30.63
CA THR A 571 25.19 7.16 30.77
C THR A 571 25.41 6.45 29.43
N CYS A 572 24.80 6.93 28.34
CA CYS A 572 24.99 6.35 27.01
C CYS A 572 26.43 6.50 26.49
N ALA A 573 27.08 7.64 26.78
CA ALA A 573 28.47 7.88 26.42
C ALA A 573 29.42 6.86 27.08
N SER A 574 29.27 6.64 28.39
CA SER A 574 30.10 5.72 29.19
C SER A 574 29.97 4.26 28.75
N ARG A 575 28.83 3.91 28.14
CA ARG A 575 28.51 2.57 27.63
C ARG A 575 28.87 2.39 26.14
N GLY A 576 29.45 3.40 25.50
CA GLY A 576 29.93 3.30 24.12
C GLY A 576 28.90 3.63 23.03
N TYR A 577 27.67 4.00 23.35
CA TYR A 577 26.61 4.20 22.36
C TYR A 577 26.67 5.56 21.65
N GLU A 578 26.33 5.59 20.36
CA GLU A 578 26.34 6.80 19.51
C GLU A 578 25.07 7.65 19.68
N PHE A 579 23.99 7.04 20.14
CA PHE A 579 22.69 7.67 20.39
C PHE A 579 22.27 7.53 21.85
N GLY A 580 21.64 8.59 22.36
CA GLY A 580 20.96 8.60 23.65
C GLY A 580 19.61 9.28 23.51
N GLY A 581 18.58 8.74 24.16
CA GLY A 581 17.22 9.24 24.07
C GLY A 581 16.52 9.29 25.41
N VAL A 582 15.76 10.35 25.65
CA VAL A 582 14.98 10.56 26.88
C VAL A 582 13.48 10.47 26.58
N GLU A 583 12.76 9.70 27.40
CA GLU A 583 11.31 9.46 27.27
C GLU A 583 10.60 9.60 28.63
N TYR A 584 9.32 9.97 28.58
CA TYR A 584 8.40 9.94 29.72
C TYR A 584 8.90 10.65 30.99
N GLY A 585 9.71 11.69 30.83
CA GLY A 585 10.28 12.50 31.91
C GLY A 585 11.41 11.82 32.70
N LYS A 586 11.38 10.49 32.86
CA LYS A 586 12.24 9.73 33.79
C LYS A 586 13.07 8.62 33.14
N GLU A 587 12.86 8.34 31.85
CA GLU A 587 13.45 7.19 31.17
C GLU A 587 14.60 7.62 30.25
N CYS A 588 15.62 6.77 30.18
CA CYS A 588 16.79 6.93 29.34
C CYS A 588 17.02 5.66 28.50
N TYR A 589 17.26 5.82 27.21
CA TYR A 589 17.52 4.74 26.26
C TYR A 589 18.81 5.03 25.49
N CYS A 590 19.68 4.03 25.37
CA CYS A 590 20.91 4.13 24.59
C CYS A 590 20.82 3.24 23.34
N GLY A 591 21.56 3.58 22.29
CA GLY A 591 21.64 2.77 21.09
C GLY A 591 22.77 3.17 20.16
N SER A 592 23.19 2.25 19.29
CA SER A 592 24.14 2.53 18.21
C SER A 592 23.44 2.75 16.88
N VAL A 593 22.15 2.41 16.78
CA VAL A 593 21.33 2.69 15.60
C VAL A 593 19.94 3.19 15.99
N ILE A 594 19.42 4.14 15.20
CA ILE A 594 17.99 4.45 15.18
C ILE A 594 17.33 3.41 14.27
N ARG A 595 16.27 2.75 14.77
CA ARG A 595 15.51 1.72 14.02
C ARG A 595 15.13 2.21 12.62
N SER A 596 15.42 1.41 11.59
CA SER A 596 15.10 1.78 10.20
C SER A 596 13.59 1.93 10.00
N GLY A 597 13.17 3.01 9.34
CA GLY A 597 11.76 3.30 9.04
C GLY A 597 11.05 4.20 10.05
N VAL A 598 11.73 4.71 11.09
CA VAL A 598 11.19 5.73 12.00
C VAL A 598 11.79 7.12 11.72
N SER A 599 10.97 8.17 11.77
CA SER A 599 11.39 9.55 11.50
C SER A 599 10.93 10.51 12.61
N ALA A 600 11.67 11.59 12.82
CA ALA A 600 11.31 12.63 13.79
C ALA A 600 9.97 13.31 13.42
N GLY A 601 9.09 13.45 14.41
CA GLY A 601 7.87 14.26 14.37
C GLY A 601 8.12 15.69 14.88
N SER A 602 7.03 16.42 15.16
CA SER A 602 7.14 17.77 15.72
C SER A 602 7.77 17.75 17.11
N ASP A 603 8.69 18.68 17.39
CA ASP A 603 9.31 18.83 18.71
C ASP A 603 8.30 19.15 19.82
N SER A 604 7.16 19.75 19.47
CA SER A 604 6.05 19.98 20.42
C SER A 604 5.46 18.68 21.00
N GLN A 605 5.72 17.53 20.38
CA GLN A 605 5.29 16.21 20.85
C GLN A 605 6.22 15.63 21.92
N CYS A 606 7.39 16.24 22.16
CA CYS A 606 8.30 15.90 23.25
C CYS A 606 8.20 16.97 24.34
N GLY A 607 6.99 17.15 24.88
CA GLY A 607 6.65 18.28 25.76
C GLY A 607 6.81 18.01 27.27
N MET A 608 7.03 16.75 27.66
CA MET A 608 7.09 16.33 29.06
C MET A 608 8.37 16.82 29.73
N ALA A 609 8.24 17.35 30.95
CA ALA A 609 9.40 17.85 31.70
C ALA A 609 10.25 16.69 32.24
N CYS A 610 11.58 16.86 32.29
CA CYS A 610 12.47 15.88 32.91
C CYS A 610 12.26 15.82 34.43
N SER A 611 12.28 14.62 35.01
CA SER A 611 11.98 14.42 36.43
C SER A 611 13.06 14.99 37.36
N GLY A 612 14.31 15.09 36.88
CA GLY A 612 15.43 15.74 37.57
C GLY A 612 15.62 17.21 37.24
N ASN A 613 14.93 17.75 36.23
CA ASN A 613 14.98 19.16 35.85
C ASN A 613 13.72 19.59 35.07
N ALA A 614 12.81 20.32 35.74
CA ALA A 614 11.54 20.73 35.14
C ALA A 614 11.66 21.70 33.95
N ASN A 615 12.84 22.33 33.78
CA ASN A 615 13.13 23.24 32.67
C ASN A 615 13.64 22.52 31.41
N GLU A 616 13.91 21.23 31.49
CA GLU A 616 14.30 20.37 30.37
C GLU A 616 13.11 19.54 29.87
N LYS A 617 13.15 19.15 28.59
CA LYS A 617 12.11 18.33 27.97
C LYS A 617 12.63 16.92 27.69
N CYS A 618 11.98 15.91 28.28
CA CYS A 618 12.38 14.51 28.24
C CYS A 618 11.29 13.64 27.59
N GLY A 619 11.00 13.92 26.31
CA GLY A 619 10.06 13.13 25.52
C GLY A 619 8.59 13.30 25.93
N ASP A 620 7.81 12.25 25.75
CA ASP A 620 6.41 12.07 26.19
C ASP A 620 6.05 10.55 26.15
N GLY A 621 4.83 10.14 26.50
CA GLY A 621 4.45 8.72 26.72
C GLY A 621 4.54 7.75 25.54
N ASN A 622 4.89 8.21 24.34
CA ASN A 622 5.26 7.39 23.17
C ASN A 622 6.21 8.20 22.25
N ARG A 623 7.03 9.07 22.85
CA ARG A 623 7.83 10.06 22.14
C ARG A 623 9.19 10.18 22.81
N ILE A 624 10.24 9.81 22.10
CA ILE A 624 11.61 9.86 22.59
C ILE A 624 12.35 11.03 21.93
N ALA A 625 12.95 11.90 22.74
CA ALA A 625 13.83 12.96 22.25
C ALA A 625 15.24 12.38 22.06
N ILE A 626 15.71 12.27 20.82
CA ILE A 626 16.98 11.59 20.48
C ILE A 626 18.12 12.59 20.28
N TYR A 627 19.30 12.23 20.78
CA TYR A 627 20.55 12.93 20.58
C TYR A 627 21.60 11.97 20.02
N SER A 628 22.54 12.47 19.24
CA SER A 628 23.69 11.70 18.72
C SER A 628 25.02 12.38 19.02
N ARG A 629 26.09 11.61 19.17
CA ARG A 629 27.47 12.13 19.18
C ARG A 629 28.24 11.73 17.91
N PRO A 630 29.32 12.44 17.55
CA PRO A 630 30.25 11.97 16.52
C PRO A 630 30.86 10.61 16.92
N SER A 631 30.91 9.67 15.98
CA SER A 631 31.58 8.37 16.18
C SER A 631 33.03 8.61 16.58
N SER A 632 33.51 7.98 17.66
CA SER A 632 34.92 8.06 18.03
C SER A 632 35.76 7.29 17.02
N SER A 633 36.19 7.97 15.95
CA SER A 633 37.23 7.48 15.06
C SER A 633 38.56 7.46 15.82
N SER A 634 39.14 6.28 16.00
CA SER A 634 40.57 6.16 16.29
C SER A 634 41.34 6.78 15.12
N SER A 635 42.18 7.77 15.43
CA SER A 635 42.91 8.63 14.50
C SER A 635 43.68 7.89 13.39
N SER A 636 43.62 8.43 12.18
CA SER A 636 44.77 8.42 11.27
C SER A 636 44.79 9.70 10.44
N THR A 637 45.79 10.53 10.73
CA THR A 637 46.08 11.86 10.20
C THR A 637 46.15 11.90 8.67
N THR A 638 45.37 12.79 8.04
CA THR A 638 45.48 13.09 6.60
C THR A 638 46.26 14.39 6.41
N THR A 639 47.45 14.29 5.81
CA THR A 639 48.22 15.45 5.34
C THR A 639 47.64 15.94 4.02
N THR A 640 47.35 17.23 3.97
CA THR A 640 46.85 17.98 2.82
C THR A 640 47.85 17.96 1.66
N THR A 641 47.41 17.69 0.44
CA THR A 641 48.15 18.14 -0.76
C THR A 641 47.19 18.55 -1.86
N THR A 642 47.38 19.77 -2.33
CA THR A 642 46.67 20.54 -3.34
C THR A 642 46.76 19.90 -4.72
N THR A 643 45.63 19.82 -5.42
CA THR A 643 45.55 19.35 -6.81
C THR A 643 45.90 20.50 -7.77
N SER A 644 46.99 20.36 -8.51
CA SER A 644 47.26 21.11 -9.74
C SER A 644 46.80 20.30 -10.94
N THR A 645 45.89 20.88 -11.72
CA THR A 645 45.45 20.39 -13.02
C THR A 645 46.56 20.48 -14.06
N THR A 646 46.87 19.39 -14.74
CA THR A 646 47.48 19.44 -16.07
C THR A 646 46.93 18.31 -16.93
N SER A 647 46.38 18.73 -18.07
CA SER A 647 45.86 17.93 -19.18
C SER A 647 46.99 17.43 -20.08
N THR A 648 46.95 16.16 -20.50
CA THR A 648 47.61 15.68 -21.72
C THR A 648 46.95 14.42 -22.27
N THR A 649 47.11 14.26 -23.58
CA THR A 649 46.28 13.54 -24.57
C THR A 649 46.79 12.15 -24.95
N THR A 650 45.84 11.27 -25.31
CA THR A 650 45.86 10.15 -26.30
C THR A 650 46.92 9.04 -26.23
N SER A 651 46.44 7.78 -26.13
CA SER A 651 46.57 6.79 -27.22
C SER A 651 45.76 5.51 -26.94
N SER A 652 45.05 5.06 -27.98
CA SER A 652 44.20 3.88 -28.05
C SER A 652 45.02 2.61 -28.28
N THR A 653 44.92 1.64 -27.36
CA THR A 653 45.21 0.23 -27.65
C THR A 653 43.94 -0.55 -27.33
N ALA A 654 43.43 -1.29 -28.31
CA ALA A 654 42.20 -2.05 -28.17
C ALA A 654 42.36 -3.12 -27.08
N THR A 655 41.70 -2.89 -25.94
CA THR A 655 41.60 -3.84 -24.84
C THR A 655 40.91 -5.11 -25.31
N ALA A 656 41.59 -6.26 -25.21
CA ALA A 656 40.96 -7.56 -25.41
C ALA A 656 39.85 -7.74 -24.36
N THR A 657 38.63 -7.94 -24.83
CA THR A 657 37.47 -8.22 -23.97
C THR A 657 37.20 -9.71 -23.99
N VAL A 658 37.09 -10.32 -22.80
CA VAL A 658 36.80 -11.75 -22.65
C VAL A 658 35.46 -11.89 -21.95
N SER A 659 34.50 -12.51 -22.64
CA SER A 659 33.19 -12.81 -22.07
C SER A 659 33.20 -14.22 -21.49
N VAL A 660 33.05 -14.34 -20.17
CA VAL A 660 32.96 -15.64 -19.49
C VAL A 660 31.54 -15.83 -18.99
N THR A 661 30.92 -16.93 -19.43
CA THR A 661 29.63 -17.38 -18.89
C THR A 661 29.91 -18.30 -17.70
N GLY A 662 29.59 -17.83 -16.49
CA GLY A 662 29.84 -18.54 -15.24
C GLY A 662 28.83 -18.15 -14.17
N PHE A 663 28.82 -18.87 -13.05
CA PHE A 663 27.93 -18.55 -11.93
C PHE A 663 28.55 -17.44 -11.08
N ALA A 664 27.85 -16.32 -10.90
CA ALA A 664 28.22 -15.28 -9.94
C ALA A 664 27.39 -15.43 -8.66
N PRO A 665 27.96 -15.16 -7.47
CA PRO A 665 27.20 -15.16 -6.23
C PRO A 665 26.09 -14.11 -6.29
N ARG A 666 24.86 -14.55 -6.04
CA ARG A 666 23.71 -13.66 -5.92
C ARG A 666 23.44 -13.29 -4.46
N GLY A 667 23.78 -14.16 -3.51
CA GLY A 667 23.72 -13.91 -2.07
C GLY A 667 22.83 -14.90 -1.32
N CYS A 668 22.68 -14.70 -0.02
CA CYS A 668 21.82 -15.53 0.83
C CYS A 668 20.35 -15.23 0.54
N VAL A 669 19.53 -16.24 0.27
CA VAL A 669 18.09 -16.11 0.05
C VAL A 669 17.34 -16.98 1.05
N ALA A 670 16.16 -16.55 1.49
CA ALA A 670 15.27 -17.40 2.25
C ALA A 670 14.73 -18.53 1.37
N GLU A 671 14.46 -19.69 1.96
CA GLU A 671 13.64 -20.75 1.37
C GLU A 671 12.16 -20.53 1.66
N GLY A 672 11.28 -21.27 0.97
CA GLY A 672 9.84 -21.19 1.20
C GLY A 672 9.44 -21.61 2.62
N THR A 673 8.54 -20.86 3.28
CA THR A 673 8.19 -21.08 4.70
C THR A 673 6.99 -22.01 4.92
N THR A 674 6.40 -22.64 3.87
CA THR A 674 5.33 -23.65 4.02
C THR A 674 5.36 -24.75 2.93
N GLY A 675 5.32 -26.03 3.34
CA GLY A 675 5.27 -27.20 2.44
C GLY A 675 6.60 -27.50 1.71
N SER A 676 6.60 -28.51 0.81
CA SER A 676 7.80 -29.00 0.06
C SER A 676 8.31 -28.03 -1.02
N ARG A 677 8.31 -26.73 -0.76
CA ARG A 677 8.50 -25.70 -1.77
C ARG A 677 9.88 -25.04 -1.64
N ARG A 678 10.82 -25.54 -2.46
CA ARG A 678 12.20 -25.04 -2.56
C ARG A 678 12.28 -23.73 -3.37
N ALA A 679 13.31 -22.92 -3.17
CA ALA A 679 13.60 -21.70 -3.94
C ALA A 679 14.03 -22.06 -5.37
N LEU A 680 14.71 -23.21 -5.52
CA LEU A 680 15.04 -23.85 -6.78
C LEU A 680 14.42 -25.24 -6.81
N THR A 681 13.53 -25.49 -7.76
CA THR A 681 12.66 -26.68 -7.77
C THR A 681 12.98 -27.70 -8.85
N ASP A 682 13.96 -27.44 -9.72
CA ASP A 682 14.20 -28.31 -10.88
C ASP A 682 15.00 -29.57 -10.52
N ALA A 683 16.27 -29.44 -10.11
CA ALA A 683 17.14 -30.59 -9.76
C ALA A 683 17.79 -30.41 -8.39
N SER A 684 18.06 -31.52 -7.69
CA SER A 684 18.71 -31.48 -6.38
C SER A 684 19.70 -32.63 -6.18
N TYR A 685 20.79 -32.35 -5.46
CA TYR A 685 21.87 -33.29 -5.16
C TYR A 685 22.31 -33.13 -3.71
N SER A 686 22.92 -34.17 -3.14
CA SER A 686 23.58 -34.10 -1.82
C SER A 686 24.93 -34.82 -1.89
N ARG A 687 25.99 -34.18 -1.39
CA ARG A 687 27.35 -34.75 -1.39
C ARG A 687 28.14 -34.38 -0.14
N GLY A 688 29.01 -35.29 0.29
CA GLY A 688 29.90 -35.09 1.44
C GLY A 688 31.06 -34.11 1.20
N ASP A 689 31.32 -33.73 -0.05
CA ASP A 689 32.31 -32.73 -0.46
C ASP A 689 31.65 -31.46 -1.02
N MET A 690 30.39 -31.20 -0.67
CA MET A 690 29.64 -30.07 -1.23
C MET A 690 30.33 -28.73 -0.91
N THR A 691 30.44 -27.90 -1.95
CA THR A 691 30.77 -26.47 -1.91
C THR A 691 29.90 -25.76 -2.96
N PRO A 692 29.77 -24.42 -2.93
CA PRO A 692 29.16 -23.67 -4.02
C PRO A 692 29.74 -24.05 -5.40
N GLN A 693 31.05 -24.32 -5.49
CA GLN A 693 31.69 -24.69 -6.76
C GLN A 693 31.29 -26.09 -7.24
N VAL A 694 31.19 -27.04 -6.30
CA VAL A 694 30.67 -28.39 -6.61
C VAL A 694 29.21 -28.29 -7.06
N CYS A 695 28.39 -27.49 -6.38
CA CYS A 695 26.99 -27.28 -6.74
C CYS A 695 26.82 -26.60 -8.11
N ASN A 696 27.62 -25.57 -8.41
CA ASN A 696 27.61 -24.88 -9.71
C ASN A 696 27.93 -25.85 -10.86
N SER A 697 28.89 -26.76 -10.63
CA SER A 697 29.27 -27.78 -11.62
C SER A 697 28.12 -28.76 -11.88
N LEU A 698 27.44 -29.20 -10.82
CA LEU A 698 26.26 -30.08 -10.90
C LEU A 698 25.06 -29.37 -11.56
N CYS A 699 24.93 -28.06 -11.38
CA CYS A 699 23.87 -27.23 -11.95
C CYS A 699 24.24 -26.55 -13.28
N SER A 700 25.30 -26.99 -13.96
CA SER A 700 25.82 -26.33 -15.17
C SER A 700 24.80 -26.16 -16.31
N ALA A 701 23.77 -27.02 -16.36
CA ALA A 701 22.66 -26.95 -17.33
C ALA A 701 21.55 -25.93 -16.97
N TYR A 702 21.60 -25.32 -15.78
CA TYR A 702 20.55 -24.44 -15.25
C TYR A 702 21.01 -22.98 -15.13
N GLN A 703 20.06 -22.05 -14.94
CA GLN A 703 20.36 -20.62 -14.75
C GLN A 703 20.78 -20.28 -13.31
N PHE A 704 20.34 -21.06 -12.34
CA PHE A 704 20.59 -20.87 -10.92
C PHE A 704 21.07 -22.17 -10.29
N SER A 705 21.94 -21.99 -9.32
CA SER A 705 22.42 -23.03 -8.41
C SER A 705 22.37 -22.46 -7.00
N GLY A 706 22.21 -23.30 -6.00
CA GLY A 706 22.44 -22.85 -4.64
C GLY A 706 22.57 -23.98 -3.66
N VAL A 707 23.33 -23.69 -2.62
CA VAL A 707 23.68 -24.65 -1.57
C VAL A 707 22.90 -24.32 -0.30
N GLU A 708 22.33 -25.35 0.29
CA GLU A 708 21.50 -25.30 1.49
C GLU A 708 21.96 -26.35 2.50
N TYR A 709 21.79 -26.04 3.79
CA TYR A 709 22.00 -26.97 4.90
C TYR A 709 23.38 -27.70 4.86
N GLY A 710 24.41 -27.00 4.39
CA GLY A 710 25.78 -27.51 4.28
C GLY A 710 26.03 -28.38 3.04
N ALA A 711 25.27 -29.46 2.88
CA ALA A 711 25.56 -30.51 1.89
C ALA A 711 24.57 -30.58 0.71
N GLU A 712 23.45 -29.86 0.77
CA GLU A 712 22.39 -29.93 -0.23
C GLU A 712 22.64 -28.91 -1.35
N CYS A 713 22.48 -29.33 -2.60
CA CYS A 713 22.60 -28.49 -3.78
C CYS A 713 21.29 -28.53 -4.56
N HIS A 714 20.78 -27.36 -4.92
CA HIS A 714 19.55 -27.20 -5.69
C HIS A 714 19.84 -26.40 -6.96
N CYS A 715 19.19 -26.78 -8.07
CA CYS A 715 19.33 -26.16 -9.38
C CYS A 715 17.96 -25.67 -9.86
N GLY A 716 17.95 -24.58 -10.62
CA GLY A 716 16.71 -24.10 -11.23
C GLY A 716 16.93 -23.14 -12.39
N ASN A 717 15.98 -23.05 -13.31
CA ASN A 717 15.97 -22.03 -14.37
C ASN A 717 15.28 -20.74 -13.93
N SER A 718 14.58 -20.78 -12.81
CA SER A 718 13.97 -19.64 -12.13
C SER A 718 14.05 -19.83 -10.63
N VAL A 719 14.17 -18.73 -9.90
CA VAL A 719 13.94 -18.74 -8.44
C VAL A 719 12.43 -18.66 -8.22
N THR A 720 11.80 -19.75 -7.80
CA THR A 720 10.35 -19.82 -7.62
C THR A 720 9.93 -19.11 -6.32
N ASN A 721 9.03 -18.13 -6.41
CA ASN A 721 8.51 -17.35 -5.28
C ASN A 721 7.52 -18.16 -4.43
N ASN A 722 7.99 -19.23 -3.79
CA ASN A 722 7.23 -20.02 -2.82
C ASN A 722 7.51 -19.61 -1.35
N GLY A 723 7.85 -18.34 -1.13
CA GLY A 723 8.32 -17.79 0.16
C GLY A 723 9.79 -17.36 0.13
N ALA A 724 10.56 -17.88 -0.83
CA ALA A 724 11.86 -17.34 -1.23
C ALA A 724 11.63 -16.18 -2.21
N THR A 725 11.60 -14.93 -1.77
CA THR A 725 11.35 -13.73 -2.62
C THR A 725 12.37 -13.52 -3.77
N GLY A 726 13.39 -14.37 -3.87
CA GLY A 726 14.59 -14.17 -4.70
C GLY A 726 15.42 -12.95 -4.28
N SER A 727 15.02 -12.27 -3.19
CA SER A 727 15.72 -11.13 -2.62
C SER A 727 16.78 -11.61 -1.65
N THR A 728 17.92 -10.94 -1.66
CA THR A 728 19.02 -11.25 -0.75
C THR A 728 18.67 -10.82 0.66
N ILE A 729 18.74 -11.75 1.61
CA ILE A 729 18.65 -11.51 3.06
C ILE A 729 20.06 -11.42 3.66
N ALA A 730 20.18 -11.09 4.95
CA ALA A 730 21.49 -10.99 5.60
C ALA A 730 22.25 -12.33 5.51
N SER A 731 23.53 -12.26 5.13
CA SER A 731 24.39 -13.43 4.92
C SER A 731 24.57 -14.30 6.16
N SER A 732 24.38 -13.73 7.35
CA SER A 732 24.36 -14.45 8.63
C SER A 732 23.27 -15.51 8.71
N ASN A 733 22.20 -15.39 7.91
CA ASN A 733 21.16 -16.42 7.86
C ASN A 733 21.59 -17.65 7.04
N CYS A 734 22.65 -17.53 6.22
CA CYS A 734 23.25 -18.63 5.47
C CYS A 734 24.65 -18.96 6.00
N ALA A 735 24.76 -19.22 7.30
CA ALA A 735 26.03 -19.39 8.01
C ALA A 735 26.51 -20.85 8.13
N SER A 736 25.83 -21.84 7.56
CA SER A 736 26.29 -23.23 7.58
C SER A 736 27.59 -23.35 6.80
N THR A 737 28.60 -24.02 7.35
CA THR A 737 29.87 -24.26 6.65
C THR A 737 29.74 -25.39 5.63
N CYS A 738 30.49 -25.29 4.53
CA CYS A 738 30.51 -26.31 3.49
C CYS A 738 31.37 -27.52 3.91
N PRO A 739 30.88 -28.77 3.75
CA PRO A 739 31.66 -29.98 4.03
C PRO A 739 32.95 -30.10 3.20
N GLY A 740 32.93 -29.64 1.95
CA GLY A 740 34.11 -29.68 1.07
C GLY A 740 35.13 -28.57 1.33
N ASP A 741 34.74 -27.50 2.04
CA ASP A 741 35.61 -26.37 2.40
C ASP A 741 34.98 -25.54 3.53
N SER A 742 35.48 -25.71 4.76
CA SER A 742 34.90 -25.06 5.93
C SER A 742 35.06 -23.55 5.97
N SER A 743 35.85 -22.96 5.06
CA SER A 743 35.96 -21.51 4.90
C SER A 743 34.81 -20.89 4.10
N GLN A 744 33.99 -21.74 3.46
CA GLN A 744 32.86 -21.33 2.63
C GLN A 744 31.52 -21.57 3.33
N LEU A 745 30.53 -20.77 2.92
CA LEU A 745 29.17 -20.84 3.44
C LEU A 745 28.25 -21.59 2.47
N CYS A 746 27.48 -22.55 2.98
CA CYS A 746 26.59 -23.43 2.25
C CYS A 746 25.14 -23.34 2.78
N GLY A 747 24.58 -22.13 2.78
CA GLY A 747 23.19 -21.89 3.17
C GLY A 747 22.98 -21.97 4.69
N GLY A 748 21.76 -22.31 5.11
CA GLY A 748 21.34 -22.40 6.51
C GLY A 748 20.02 -23.15 6.64
N GLY A 749 19.42 -23.15 7.83
CA GLY A 749 18.08 -23.74 8.02
C GLY A 749 17.05 -22.88 7.31
N TRP A 750 16.49 -23.38 6.20
CA TRP A 750 15.54 -22.66 5.34
C TRP A 750 16.14 -21.42 4.66
N THR A 751 17.42 -21.47 4.31
CA THR A 751 18.08 -20.40 3.57
C THR A 751 19.17 -20.99 2.68
N MET A 752 19.37 -20.39 1.51
CA MET A 752 20.28 -20.90 0.50
C MET A 752 21.26 -19.82 0.05
N ASN A 753 22.53 -20.20 -0.12
CA ASN A 753 23.47 -19.33 -0.85
C ASN A 753 23.28 -19.55 -2.34
N LEU A 754 22.62 -18.59 -2.98
CA LEU A 754 22.22 -18.65 -4.37
C LEU A 754 23.31 -18.06 -5.28
N SER A 755 23.58 -18.73 -6.40
CA SER A 755 24.38 -18.25 -7.51
C SER A 755 23.55 -18.21 -8.79
N GLN A 756 23.87 -17.25 -9.65
CA GLN A 756 23.19 -17.05 -10.93
C GLN A 756 24.20 -17.07 -12.07
N LYS A 757 23.85 -17.72 -13.17
CA LYS A 757 24.65 -17.71 -14.39
C LYS A 757 24.64 -16.30 -14.98
N THR A 758 25.80 -15.67 -15.04
CA THR A 758 25.99 -14.34 -15.65
C THR A 758 26.93 -14.45 -16.84
N ASN A 759 26.74 -13.56 -17.81
CA ASN A 759 27.71 -13.36 -18.87
C ASN A 759 28.49 -12.08 -18.56
N THR A 760 29.67 -12.23 -17.95
CA THR A 760 30.47 -11.09 -17.49
C THR A 760 31.55 -10.79 -18.51
N VAL A 761 31.58 -9.54 -18.97
CA VAL A 761 32.62 -9.02 -19.86
C VAL A 761 33.76 -8.49 -19.00
N TRP A 762 34.92 -9.14 -19.10
CA TRP A 762 36.15 -8.69 -18.48
C TRP A 762 36.97 -7.88 -19.48
N ASN A 763 37.40 -6.70 -19.06
CA ASN A 763 38.30 -5.84 -19.83
C ASN A 763 39.74 -6.14 -19.43
N GLY A 764 40.58 -6.53 -20.38
CA GLY A 764 42.01 -6.73 -20.13
C GLY A 764 42.70 -5.43 -19.70
N ASP A 765 43.20 -5.38 -18.48
CA ASP A 765 43.81 -4.17 -17.90
C ASP A 765 45.35 -4.11 -18.10
N GLY A 766 45.91 -5.07 -18.84
CA GLY A 766 47.34 -5.12 -19.19
C GLY A 766 48.21 -5.96 -18.24
N CYS A 767 49.52 -5.81 -18.38
CA CYS A 767 50.53 -6.51 -17.57
C CYS A 767 50.97 -5.62 -16.40
N TYR A 768 51.12 -6.20 -15.21
CA TYR A 768 51.42 -5.48 -13.99
C TYR A 768 52.58 -6.13 -13.23
N ILE A 769 53.37 -5.30 -12.55
CA ILE A 769 54.44 -5.77 -11.65
C ILE A 769 53.80 -6.33 -10.38
N ASP A 770 53.98 -7.63 -10.17
CA ASP A 770 53.60 -8.33 -8.94
C ASP A 770 54.85 -8.75 -8.16
N THR A 771 54.81 -8.61 -6.83
CA THR A 771 55.91 -9.01 -5.94
C THR A 771 55.39 -10.01 -4.90
N ALA A 772 56.25 -10.46 -3.99
CA ALA A 772 55.84 -11.30 -2.86
C ALA A 772 54.70 -10.68 -2.04
N ASP A 773 54.59 -9.35 -2.02
CA ASP A 773 53.54 -8.61 -1.29
C ASP A 773 52.18 -8.60 -2.00
N ARG A 774 52.09 -9.19 -3.20
CA ARG A 774 50.89 -9.39 -4.02
C ARG A 774 50.07 -8.14 -4.33
N MET A 775 49.94 -7.84 -5.61
CA MET A 775 49.11 -6.71 -6.07
C MET A 775 47.61 -7.02 -5.93
N LEU A 776 47.20 -8.30 -5.95
CA LEU A 776 45.84 -8.75 -5.68
C LEU A 776 45.85 -9.66 -4.45
N ARG A 777 45.24 -9.19 -3.36
CA ARG A 777 45.33 -9.84 -2.02
C ARG A 777 44.04 -10.53 -1.58
N GLY A 778 43.10 -10.74 -2.50
CA GLY A 778 41.79 -11.30 -2.18
C GLY A 778 41.83 -12.83 -2.07
N TYR A 779 42.17 -13.50 -3.17
CA TYR A 779 42.23 -14.97 -3.23
C TYR A 779 43.34 -15.40 -4.18
N ALA A 780 43.98 -16.53 -3.89
CA ALA A 780 44.99 -17.12 -4.76
C ALA A 780 44.79 -18.63 -4.85
N THR A 781 44.95 -19.17 -6.06
CA THR A 781 44.94 -20.62 -6.28
C THR A 781 45.92 -20.99 -7.38
N SER A 782 46.27 -22.26 -7.50
CA SER A 782 47.15 -22.77 -8.54
C SER A 782 46.62 -24.09 -9.08
N SER A 783 46.65 -24.26 -10.40
CA SER A 783 46.21 -25.48 -11.06
C SER A 783 47.06 -25.76 -12.28
N SER A 784 47.39 -27.03 -12.50
CA SER A 784 48.03 -27.51 -13.73
C SER A 784 47.15 -27.33 -14.97
N SER A 785 45.87 -27.01 -14.80
CA SER A 785 44.89 -26.77 -15.89
C SER A 785 44.36 -25.32 -15.86
N MET A 786 45.17 -24.39 -15.34
CA MET A 786 44.79 -22.98 -15.26
C MET A 786 44.73 -22.37 -16.66
N THR A 787 43.67 -21.62 -16.94
CA THR A 787 43.55 -20.73 -18.11
C THR A 787 43.09 -19.35 -17.65
N THR A 788 43.19 -18.35 -18.52
CA THR A 788 42.65 -17.02 -18.25
C THR A 788 41.16 -17.11 -17.94
N GLU A 789 40.36 -17.81 -18.77
CA GLU A 789 38.91 -17.97 -18.59
C GLU A 789 38.59 -18.65 -17.26
N ARG A 790 39.39 -19.66 -16.88
CA ARG A 790 39.22 -20.36 -15.60
C ARG A 790 39.53 -19.44 -14.42
N CYS A 791 40.56 -18.60 -14.53
CA CYS A 791 40.88 -17.62 -13.50
C CYS A 791 39.79 -16.54 -13.38
N LEU A 792 39.34 -15.99 -14.52
CA LEU A 792 38.23 -15.02 -14.58
C LEU A 792 36.95 -15.59 -13.96
N GLY A 793 36.58 -16.83 -14.30
CA GLY A 793 35.45 -17.54 -13.70
C GLY A 793 35.62 -17.72 -12.20
N THR A 794 36.79 -18.17 -11.75
CA THR A 794 37.09 -18.38 -10.33
C THR A 794 36.99 -17.09 -9.50
N CYS A 795 37.47 -15.97 -10.05
CA CYS A 795 37.40 -14.67 -9.38
C CYS A 795 35.99 -14.08 -9.41
N LEU A 796 35.27 -14.21 -10.54
CA LEU A 796 33.86 -13.82 -10.67
C LEU A 796 32.99 -14.56 -9.65
N GLU A 797 33.17 -15.89 -9.53
CA GLU A 797 32.49 -16.76 -8.58
C GLU A 797 32.73 -16.38 -7.12
N ARG A 798 33.81 -15.65 -6.83
CA ARG A 798 34.15 -15.16 -5.48
C ARG A 798 33.83 -13.69 -5.29
N GLY A 799 33.19 -13.06 -6.28
CA GLY A 799 32.78 -11.65 -6.23
C GLY A 799 33.95 -10.66 -6.35
N PHE A 800 35.10 -11.08 -6.86
CA PHE A 800 36.26 -10.21 -7.03
C PHE A 800 36.18 -9.40 -8.33
N LYS A 801 36.63 -8.15 -8.29
CA LYS A 801 36.63 -7.21 -9.44
C LYS A 801 37.83 -7.37 -10.38
N TYR A 802 38.93 -7.94 -9.88
CA TYR A 802 40.18 -8.13 -10.61
C TYR A 802 40.60 -9.59 -10.54
N ALA A 803 41.19 -10.05 -11.63
CA ALA A 803 41.74 -11.38 -11.80
C ALA A 803 43.07 -11.27 -12.55
N ALA A 804 44.09 -11.99 -12.08
CA ALA A 804 45.41 -12.00 -12.70
C ALA A 804 45.96 -13.43 -12.70
N THR A 805 46.45 -13.87 -13.86
CA THR A 805 47.21 -15.11 -13.98
C THR A 805 48.70 -14.84 -13.83
N GLN A 806 49.42 -15.70 -13.13
CA GLN A 806 50.88 -15.62 -13.01
C GLN A 806 51.51 -17.01 -13.18
N ASN A 807 52.74 -17.06 -13.70
CA ASN A 807 53.54 -18.27 -13.83
C ASN A 807 52.83 -19.45 -14.56
N GLY A 808 51.87 -19.14 -15.44
CA GLY A 808 51.07 -20.09 -16.22
C GLY A 808 50.03 -20.89 -15.42
N VAL A 809 50.27 -21.19 -14.14
CA VAL A 809 49.40 -22.07 -13.33
C VAL A 809 48.65 -21.34 -12.22
N GLN A 810 49.01 -20.10 -11.91
CA GLN A 810 48.50 -19.39 -10.74
C GLN A 810 47.42 -18.40 -11.14
N CYS A 811 46.42 -18.26 -10.28
CA CYS A 811 45.34 -17.29 -10.40
C CYS A 811 45.24 -16.49 -9.11
N PHE A 812 45.18 -15.17 -9.24
CA PHE A 812 45.04 -14.22 -8.15
C PHE A 812 43.80 -13.35 -8.39
N CYS A 813 43.02 -13.12 -7.34
CA CYS A 813 41.80 -12.32 -7.36
C CYS A 813 41.89 -11.19 -6.35
N GLY A 814 41.28 -10.05 -6.64
CA GLY A 814 41.22 -8.91 -5.73
C GLY A 814 40.12 -7.93 -6.08
N ASN A 815 39.82 -7.00 -5.16
CA ASN A 815 38.86 -5.92 -5.40
C ASN A 815 39.53 -4.58 -5.73
N GLU A 816 40.84 -4.52 -5.58
CA GLU A 816 41.70 -3.38 -5.85
C GLU A 816 43.11 -3.88 -6.21
N VAL A 817 43.85 -3.05 -6.93
CA VAL A 817 45.26 -3.27 -7.22
C VAL A 817 46.09 -2.53 -6.17
N PHE A 818 46.74 -3.27 -5.29
CA PHE A 818 47.63 -2.69 -4.26
C PHE A 818 48.89 -2.13 -4.89
N LYS A 819 49.24 -0.90 -4.54
CA LYS A 819 50.42 -0.19 -5.05
C LYS A 819 51.38 0.16 -3.93
N SER A 820 52.64 -0.21 -4.10
CA SER A 820 53.74 0.16 -3.19
C SER A 820 55.08 0.07 -3.94
N GLY A 821 55.75 1.22 -4.12
CA GLY A 821 56.90 1.28 -5.02
C GLY A 821 56.52 0.89 -6.45
N SER A 822 57.20 -0.12 -7.02
CA SER A 822 56.87 -0.67 -8.33
C SER A 822 55.70 -1.65 -8.34
N LEU A 823 55.31 -2.22 -7.19
CA LEU A 823 54.16 -3.15 -7.07
C LEU A 823 52.88 -2.49 -7.59
N GLY A 824 52.09 -3.24 -8.37
CA GLY A 824 50.79 -2.79 -8.89
C GLY A 824 50.89 -1.69 -9.96
N SER A 825 52.09 -1.42 -10.47
CA SER A 825 52.30 -0.55 -11.64
C SER A 825 52.23 -1.35 -12.93
N GLN A 826 51.64 -0.76 -13.98
CA GLN A 826 51.65 -1.38 -15.31
C GLN A 826 53.09 -1.48 -15.83
N THR A 827 53.38 -2.58 -16.52
CA THR A 827 54.65 -2.84 -17.20
C THR A 827 54.40 -3.30 -18.64
N ASN A 828 55.48 -3.51 -19.39
CA ASN A 828 55.41 -3.93 -20.78
C ASN A 828 54.67 -5.27 -20.93
N ALA A 829 53.75 -5.36 -21.89
CA ALA A 829 52.96 -6.57 -22.13
C ALA A 829 53.81 -7.83 -22.39
N GLY A 830 55.02 -7.65 -22.94
CA GLY A 830 55.98 -8.75 -23.18
C GLY A 830 56.51 -9.41 -21.90
N GLU A 831 56.39 -8.77 -20.74
CA GLU A 831 56.76 -9.35 -19.44
C GLU A 831 55.72 -10.37 -18.95
N CYS A 832 54.47 -10.30 -19.45
CA CYS A 832 53.42 -11.29 -19.22
C CYS A 832 53.34 -12.31 -20.37
N SER A 833 54.49 -12.89 -20.76
CA SER A 833 54.61 -13.78 -21.92
C SER A 833 54.53 -15.28 -21.60
N MET A 834 54.43 -15.65 -20.32
CA MET A 834 54.35 -17.06 -19.92
C MET A 834 52.97 -17.65 -20.25
N LYS A 835 52.96 -18.77 -20.97
CA LYS A 835 51.73 -19.44 -21.42
C LYS A 835 51.10 -20.30 -20.31
N CYS A 836 49.77 -20.29 -20.24
CA CYS A 836 48.99 -21.24 -19.47
C CYS A 836 49.15 -22.67 -20.04
N PRO A 837 49.14 -23.75 -19.23
CA PRO A 837 49.24 -25.13 -19.71
C PRO A 837 48.03 -25.57 -20.58
N GLU A 838 48.29 -25.72 -21.88
CA GLU A 838 47.53 -26.31 -23.01
C GLU A 838 46.00 -26.13 -23.24
N LEU A 839 45.71 -25.84 -24.52
CA LEU A 839 44.50 -26.11 -25.34
C LEU A 839 44.55 -27.54 -25.95
N ARG A 840 43.43 -28.28 -26.05
CA ARG A 840 43.05 -29.33 -27.08
C ARG A 840 41.81 -30.15 -26.63
N CYS A 841 40.93 -30.76 -27.43
CA CYS A 841 40.43 -30.70 -28.83
C CYS A 841 39.50 -31.93 -29.02
N TRP A 842 38.30 -31.75 -29.57
CA TRP A 842 37.60 -32.60 -30.57
C TRP A 842 36.56 -31.65 -31.21
N LEU A 843 36.48 -31.44 -32.52
CA LEU A 843 36.42 -32.44 -33.59
C LEU A 843 37.25 -32.02 -34.82
N GLU A 844 37.90 -33.01 -35.46
CA GLU A 844 38.18 -33.05 -36.92
C GLU A 844 37.33 -34.20 -37.49
N GLU A 845 36.37 -33.90 -38.37
CA GLU A 845 36.35 -34.14 -39.83
C GLU A 845 35.08 -33.49 -40.41
#